data_AF-A0A7S1SS81-F1
#
_entry.id   AF-A0A7S1SS81-F1
#
_cell.length_a   1.000
_cell.length_b   1.000
_cell.length_c   1.000
_cell.angle_alpha   90.00
_cell.angle_beta   90.00
_cell.angle_gamma   90.00
#
_symmetry.space_group_name_H-M   'P 1'
#
loop_
_entity.id
_entity.type
_entity.pdbx_description
1 polymer ?
#
loop_
_entity_poly.entity_id
_entity_poly.type
_entity_poly.pdbx_seq_one_letter_code
_entity_poly.pdbx_strand_id
1 'polypeptide(L)'
;TLTSPRTMALCAVSLRGAMPGRAVPVAARVRGGIPRAVHPRVIPGRRSLTVLHGVRPSGAESRPLKPASALRRRAVGTRHYHAPSRKGSSGQSFQINANSETVTASVGTKKKVGKVAAPGGIPLVFRDGNLETGAGIRILSNLGDCFSVREGEDGTEAMIFDLDASERSSQIDVPLGKLECQRHLSAGRCKLWWMTPEFGTGATGVPPETQFLLTELEEGGPYALIVPLISDCRFRGTLRPPPNGHDAETVWLRMESNSESVAASSIENTVLVQASWDLYGLVDQAVALAASYSGGSKPLSEKVLPPSVDVFGWCTWDAFYSRVSAKGIREGLQSLINGGIPPKLLVIDDGWQQTDIDEEQKKMFGDDNILMEEVVEAERQALLAEASALASKEAGSAAASATMSLAFVEDEEDAQERKRQIVQSIEEMSDLPRETKDVQPWLQKVKNFIGAGFDNVLGWALGLGEAAFIKFYQRFIDPAPPGSRPVKFFTWVANGPLRMPMLQFYMATGDFTKRLTDVTANSKFATPLSGPKSQGVSSNLRAVVDSLKLDFAVQYVYCWHGLPGYWGGISPESPSMQKFNPRVLPGKATPGVLEVEPSMAWGPSALAGVGVVDDHEAMYEAMHEYLAREGIDGVKVDCQAGIGLIPCSDGTPAKSAAYQYSLEKSVKKHFPGNHIINCMCHSSENFFRFLDSSVARACDDFYPMDRASHTTHIANSAYNSVFLGALVQPDWDMFQSEHPANLLHAAARAVSGGAVYVSDKPGKHNFDLLRRLVLPDGTVLRANLPGRPTVDTVFCDVMRDGKSLLKVWNRNNCSGVVGVFNVQGSSWDRTRRKYFTHDESPPTLSTAVRVRDVDGYGRQDAAGECEYIAYCSNSGRLERLTEHPSSALEVELLSAGSEVVTLVEVGKLGGVEFAPIGLTGMLNPGGAVLSLSSRLVKKAPTFAVHYRGCGDFTAVTSAPPAHCMLLPEGSNTPVELKCYYDPGNSTARVDVPVVEGLRGELLFS
;
A
#
# COMPACT_ATOMS: atom_id res chain seq x y z
N THR A 1 24.28 -25.98 -3.43
CA THR A 1 24.82 -25.00 -4.40
C THR A 1 24.46 -25.44 -5.80
N LEU A 2 23.32 -24.98 -6.29
CA LEU A 2 22.89 -24.99 -7.69
C LEU A 2 21.84 -23.87 -7.81
N THR A 3 21.74 -23.23 -8.97
CA THR A 3 20.93 -22.01 -9.18
C THR A 3 20.44 -22.01 -10.62
N SER A 4 19.12 -22.07 -10.83
CA SER A 4 18.51 -21.98 -12.17
C SER A 4 17.99 -20.56 -12.49
N PRO A 5 17.72 -20.22 -13.76
CA PRO A 5 17.80 -18.84 -14.24
C PRO A 5 16.48 -18.06 -14.18
N ARG A 6 16.10 -17.57 -13.00
CA ARG A 6 15.02 -16.55 -12.85
C ARG A 6 15.48 -15.21 -12.29
N THR A 7 16.75 -15.14 -11.92
CA THR A 7 17.39 -14.11 -11.10
C THR A 7 17.73 -12.82 -11.88
N MET A 8 16.87 -12.42 -12.83
CA MET A 8 16.88 -11.13 -13.55
C MET A 8 15.50 -10.63 -13.99
N ALA A 9 14.49 -11.51 -14.09
CA ALA A 9 13.10 -11.11 -14.30
C ALA A 9 12.42 -10.79 -12.96
N LEU A 10 12.78 -11.60 -11.95
CA LEU A 10 12.44 -11.44 -10.55
C LEU A 10 13.71 -11.10 -9.74
N CYS A 11 14.59 -10.27 -10.31
CA CYS A 11 15.62 -9.56 -9.55
C CYS A 11 15.68 -8.09 -9.97
N ALA A 12 15.72 -7.10 -9.08
CA ALA A 12 15.97 -7.10 -7.63
C ALA A 12 15.22 -8.13 -6.76
N VAL A 13 15.91 -8.71 -5.75
CA VAL A 13 15.48 -9.69 -4.70
C VAL A 13 16.03 -11.15 -4.79
N SER A 14 16.85 -11.50 -3.78
CA SER A 14 17.22 -12.84 -3.22
C SER A 14 17.87 -13.94 -4.12
N LEU A 15 18.52 -15.01 -3.61
CA LEU A 15 18.88 -15.53 -2.25
C LEU A 15 20.45 -15.64 -2.14
N ARG A 16 21.20 -16.21 -1.16
CA ARG A 16 21.07 -16.66 0.26
C ARG A 16 22.49 -16.64 0.92
N GLY A 17 22.65 -17.00 2.20
CA GLY A 17 23.95 -17.22 2.90
C GLY A 17 24.33 -18.73 3.06
N ALA A 18 25.27 -19.16 3.91
CA ALA A 18 26.20 -18.49 4.85
C ALA A 18 27.37 -19.45 5.28
N MET A 19 28.08 -19.15 6.40
CA MET A 19 29.08 -19.99 7.15
C MET A 19 30.55 -20.06 6.61
N PRO A 20 31.58 -20.33 7.46
CA PRO A 20 31.95 -19.50 8.62
C PRO A 20 33.47 -19.27 8.85
N GLY A 21 33.82 -18.10 9.40
CA GLY A 21 34.90 -17.92 10.41
C GLY A 21 36.40 -17.98 10.03
N ARG A 22 37.10 -16.84 10.19
CA ARG A 22 38.35 -16.72 10.99
C ARG A 22 38.80 -15.25 11.14
N ALA A 23 39.35 -14.90 12.29
CA ALA A 23 39.90 -13.56 12.57
C ALA A 23 41.43 -13.59 12.67
N VAL A 24 42.10 -12.58 12.10
CA VAL A 24 43.49 -12.18 12.40
C VAL A 24 43.57 -10.65 12.24
N PRO A 25 44.16 -9.90 13.20
CA PRO A 25 44.27 -8.44 13.13
C PRO A 25 45.57 -7.96 12.46
N VAL A 26 45.57 -6.73 11.96
CA VAL A 26 46.80 -5.95 11.67
C VAL A 26 46.60 -4.52 12.21
N ALA A 27 47.66 -3.94 12.79
CA ALA A 27 47.62 -2.62 13.40
C ALA A 27 48.81 -1.75 12.98
N ALA A 28 48.68 -0.45 13.29
CA ALA A 28 49.76 0.50 13.64
C ALA A 28 50.36 1.47 12.58
N ARG A 29 50.47 2.73 13.05
CA ARG A 29 51.53 3.75 12.79
C ARG A 29 51.53 4.60 11.51
N VAL A 30 50.80 5.73 11.59
CA VAL A 30 51.36 7.08 11.88
C VAL A 30 52.74 7.43 11.31
N ARG A 31 52.84 8.51 10.49
CA ARG A 31 53.68 9.72 10.74
C ARG A 31 53.54 10.86 9.70
N GLY A 32 53.09 12.04 10.17
CA GLY A 32 53.62 13.41 9.89
C GLY A 32 53.62 14.03 8.47
N GLY A 33 53.33 15.34 8.35
CA GLY A 33 53.52 16.09 7.08
C GLY A 33 52.83 17.46 6.90
N ILE A 34 53.09 18.44 7.78
CA ILE A 34 52.68 19.87 7.68
C ILE A 34 54.00 20.70 7.70
N PRO A 35 54.19 21.92 7.08
CA PRO A 35 53.21 22.99 6.74
C PRO A 35 53.39 23.84 5.42
N ARG A 36 52.31 24.57 5.03
CA ARG A 36 52.27 25.97 4.46
C ARG A 36 52.99 26.24 3.09
N ALA A 37 52.85 27.39 2.36
CA ALA A 37 52.32 28.72 2.69
C ALA A 37 51.85 29.60 1.48
N VAL A 38 51.01 30.62 1.75
CA VAL A 38 51.00 32.01 1.16
C VAL A 38 50.54 32.27 -0.31
N HIS A 39 49.26 32.68 -0.47
CA HIS A 39 48.70 34.01 -0.88
C HIS A 39 49.60 35.12 -1.55
N PRO A 40 49.03 36.25 -2.07
CA PRO A 40 47.79 36.51 -2.86
C PRO A 40 47.98 37.58 -3.99
N ARG A 41 46.90 38.05 -4.69
CA ARG A 41 46.47 39.50 -4.87
C ARG A 41 45.69 39.90 -6.18
N VAL A 42 44.56 40.63 -5.99
CA VAL A 42 44.13 41.93 -6.62
C VAL A 42 43.86 41.97 -8.17
N ILE A 43 42.62 42.08 -8.73
CA ILE A 43 41.63 43.21 -8.78
C ILE A 43 42.17 44.48 -9.52
N PRO A 44 41.43 45.34 -10.28
CA PRO A 44 40.12 45.27 -10.97
C PRO A 44 40.17 45.65 -12.49
N GLY A 45 39.01 45.71 -13.18
CA GLY A 45 38.84 46.46 -14.44
C GLY A 45 37.39 46.90 -14.74
N ARG A 46 37.08 48.21 -14.69
CA ARG A 46 35.77 48.79 -15.09
C ARG A 46 35.78 49.25 -16.55
N ARG A 47 34.62 49.24 -17.22
CA ARG A 47 34.06 50.42 -17.92
C ARG A 47 32.57 50.25 -18.28
N SER A 48 31.88 51.37 -18.45
CA SER A 48 30.44 51.51 -18.70
C SER A 48 30.19 52.67 -19.68
N LEU A 49 29.02 52.70 -20.34
CA LEU A 49 28.49 53.89 -21.04
C LEU A 49 27.00 53.72 -21.41
N THR A 50 26.23 54.82 -21.36
CA THR A 50 24.76 54.85 -21.51
C THR A 50 24.28 56.19 -22.10
N VAL A 51 23.47 56.16 -23.18
CA VAL A 51 22.65 57.27 -23.76
C VAL A 51 21.49 56.56 -24.52
N LEU A 52 20.18 56.68 -24.22
CA LEU A 52 19.21 57.79 -24.42
C LEU A 52 18.97 58.14 -25.92
N HIS A 53 17.77 58.49 -26.44
CA HIS A 53 16.44 58.78 -25.87
C HIS A 53 15.31 58.74 -26.95
N GLY A 54 14.03 58.83 -26.55
CA GLY A 54 12.86 59.22 -27.40
C GLY A 54 11.94 58.10 -27.93
N VAL A 55 10.62 58.24 -28.16
CA VAL A 55 9.50 59.03 -27.52
C VAL A 55 8.14 58.50 -28.09
N ARG A 56 6.99 58.74 -27.43
CA ARG A 56 5.60 58.28 -27.77
C ARG A 56 4.85 59.29 -28.71
N PRO A 57 3.49 59.32 -28.95
CA PRO A 57 2.34 58.48 -28.51
C PRO A 57 1.15 58.24 -29.54
N SER A 58 0.00 57.76 -29.00
CA SER A 58 -1.40 57.72 -29.52
C SER A 58 -1.91 56.38 -30.13
N GLY A 59 -3.19 55.97 -29.96
CA GLY A 59 -4.29 56.51 -29.13
C GLY A 59 -5.65 55.77 -29.27
N ALA A 60 -6.69 56.23 -28.55
CA ALA A 60 -8.15 55.93 -28.67
C ALA A 60 -8.79 54.62 -28.09
N GLU A 61 -9.24 54.73 -26.83
CA GLU A 61 -10.60 54.44 -26.27
C GLU A 61 -11.62 53.45 -26.89
N SER A 62 -12.32 52.68 -26.04
CA SER A 62 -13.78 52.86 -25.76
C SER A 62 -14.30 51.92 -24.64
N ARG A 63 -15.62 51.92 -24.32
CA ARG A 63 -16.21 51.47 -23.03
C ARG A 63 -17.31 50.37 -23.17
N PRO A 64 -17.78 49.71 -22.08
CA PRO A 64 -18.46 48.40 -22.12
C PRO A 64 -20.00 48.43 -22.24
N LEU A 65 -20.61 47.26 -22.46
CA LEU A 65 -22.07 47.06 -22.54
C LEU A 65 -22.61 45.86 -21.72
N LYS A 66 -23.72 46.14 -21.01
CA LYS A 66 -24.78 45.29 -20.41
C LYS A 66 -26.00 46.23 -20.23
N PRO A 67 -27.26 45.79 -20.00
CA PRO A 67 -27.74 44.44 -19.63
C PRO A 67 -29.02 43.96 -20.38
N ALA A 68 -29.64 42.90 -19.84
CA ALA A 68 -31.09 42.64 -19.75
C ALA A 68 -31.87 41.91 -20.87
N SER A 69 -32.39 40.73 -20.49
CA SER A 69 -33.81 40.36 -20.67
C SER A 69 -34.22 39.37 -19.55
N ALA A 70 -35.51 39.07 -19.37
CA ALA A 70 -36.02 38.35 -18.20
C ALA A 70 -37.24 37.46 -18.54
N LEU A 71 -37.89 36.92 -17.49
CA LEU A 71 -39.03 35.98 -17.50
C LEU A 71 -38.65 34.53 -17.91
N ARG A 72 -39.31 33.47 -17.41
CA ARG A 72 -40.47 33.39 -16.49
C ARG A 72 -40.39 32.15 -15.59
N ARG A 73 -40.77 32.29 -14.30
CA ARG A 73 -41.03 31.14 -13.42
C ARG A 73 -42.38 30.50 -13.72
N ARG A 74 -42.51 29.20 -13.52
CA ARG A 74 -43.76 28.52 -13.14
C ARG A 74 -43.53 27.83 -11.80
N ALA A 75 -44.56 27.77 -10.95
CA ALA A 75 -44.47 27.20 -9.61
C ALA A 75 -45.70 26.35 -9.30
N VAL A 76 -45.46 25.14 -8.79
CA VAL A 76 -46.40 24.22 -8.14
C VAL A 76 -45.54 23.40 -7.15
N GLY A 77 -45.92 23.14 -5.91
CA GLY A 77 -47.07 23.63 -5.15
C GLY A 77 -47.15 22.88 -3.83
N THR A 78 -46.80 23.51 -2.70
CA THR A 78 -46.76 22.87 -1.38
C THR A 78 -48.15 22.67 -0.79
N ARG A 79 -48.30 21.62 0.03
CA ARG A 79 -49.41 21.46 1.00
C ARG A 79 -48.84 21.14 2.37
N HIS A 80 -49.29 21.86 3.39
CA HIS A 80 -49.09 21.54 4.80
C HIS A 80 -50.27 20.73 5.33
N TYR A 81 -50.04 19.99 6.42
CA TYR A 81 -51.07 19.64 7.41
C TYR A 81 -50.53 19.89 8.83
N HIS A 82 -51.44 20.01 9.80
CA HIS A 82 -51.16 20.61 11.11
C HIS A 82 -50.61 19.66 12.19
N ALA A 83 -49.97 20.28 13.19
CA ALA A 83 -49.51 19.70 14.45
C ALA A 83 -50.64 19.11 15.33
N PRO A 84 -50.29 18.48 16.47
CA PRO A 84 -50.38 19.26 17.72
C PRO A 84 -49.22 19.06 18.69
N SER A 85 -49.04 20.03 19.60
CA SER A 85 -48.06 20.01 20.68
C SER A 85 -48.61 19.44 21.99
N ARG A 86 -47.74 18.84 22.82
CA ARG A 86 -47.95 18.66 24.27
C ARG A 86 -46.65 18.95 25.05
N LYS A 87 -46.81 19.31 26.32
CA LYS A 87 -45.73 19.82 27.19
C LYS A 87 -45.08 18.71 28.03
N GLY A 88 -43.75 18.69 28.00
CA GLY A 88 -42.91 18.82 29.20
C GLY A 88 -42.83 17.69 30.23
N SER A 89 -41.64 17.10 30.33
CA SER A 89 -41.02 16.68 31.61
C SER A 89 -39.50 16.77 31.46
N SER A 90 -38.80 17.32 32.45
CA SER A 90 -37.35 17.51 32.43
C SER A 90 -36.58 16.22 32.73
N GLY A 91 -35.60 15.89 31.90
CA GLY A 91 -34.56 14.90 32.18
C GLY A 91 -33.26 15.34 31.51
N GLN A 92 -32.11 15.16 32.18
CA GLN A 92 -30.82 15.55 31.63
C GLN A 92 -30.35 14.52 30.59
N SER A 93 -30.33 14.93 29.33
CA SER A 93 -29.69 14.18 28.24
C SER A 93 -28.20 14.47 28.22
N PHE A 94 -27.38 13.50 28.64
CA PHE A 94 -25.95 13.52 28.32
C PHE A 94 -25.78 13.15 26.85
N GLN A 95 -25.55 14.15 25.99
CA GLN A 95 -25.12 13.91 24.61
C GLN A 95 -23.64 13.56 24.59
N ILE A 96 -23.33 12.30 24.28
CA ILE A 96 -22.04 11.97 23.66
C ILE A 96 -22.14 12.43 22.19
N ASN A 97 -21.16 13.19 21.70
CA ASN A 97 -21.19 13.77 20.35
C ASN A 97 -20.92 12.71 19.25
N ALA A 98 -21.93 11.89 18.97
CA ALA A 98 -21.98 11.02 17.79
C ALA A 98 -22.41 11.84 16.56
N ASN A 99 -21.50 12.64 16.01
CA ASN A 99 -21.74 13.40 14.78
C ASN A 99 -21.69 12.50 13.53
N SER A 100 -22.77 11.77 13.27
CA SER A 100 -23.00 10.98 12.06
C SER A 100 -24.22 11.47 11.26
N GLU A 101 -24.40 12.79 11.14
CA GLU A 101 -25.47 13.36 10.29
C GLU A 101 -25.18 13.20 8.80
N THR A 102 -26.07 12.48 8.10
CA THR A 102 -25.98 12.24 6.65
C THR A 102 -26.44 13.48 5.87
N VAL A 103 -25.53 14.44 5.63
CA VAL A 103 -25.87 15.71 4.97
C VAL A 103 -26.21 15.51 3.48
N THR A 104 -27.49 15.56 3.15
CA THR A 104 -27.97 15.63 1.77
C THR A 104 -27.70 17.02 1.17
N ALA A 105 -26.58 17.16 0.47
CA ALA A 105 -26.09 18.44 -0.04
C ALA A 105 -26.99 19.03 -1.15
N SER A 106 -27.70 20.12 -0.85
CA SER A 106 -28.35 20.96 -1.86
C SER A 106 -27.38 21.98 -2.43
N VAL A 107 -27.34 22.11 -3.76
CA VAL A 107 -26.36 22.94 -4.49
C VAL A 107 -26.61 24.44 -4.26
N GLY A 108 -25.68 25.14 -3.61
CA GLY A 108 -25.83 26.59 -3.36
C GLY A 108 -24.60 27.34 -2.87
N THR A 109 -23.82 27.90 -3.81
CA THR A 109 -22.85 29.02 -3.64
C THR A 109 -21.68 28.85 -2.64
N LYS A 110 -20.46 29.20 -3.08
CA LYS A 110 -19.24 29.24 -2.25
C LYS A 110 -19.45 30.08 -0.97
N LYS A 111 -19.53 29.42 0.19
CA LYS A 111 -19.24 30.05 1.50
C LYS A 111 -17.73 30.03 1.74
N LYS A 112 -17.21 31.05 2.42
CA LYS A 112 -15.86 30.97 3.01
C LYS A 112 -15.88 29.95 4.14
N VAL A 113 -14.83 29.13 4.23
CA VAL A 113 -14.56 28.30 5.41
C VAL A 113 -14.23 29.24 6.59
N GLY A 114 -14.66 28.87 7.79
CA GLY A 114 -14.39 29.65 9.01
C GLY A 114 -13.04 29.28 9.61
N LYS A 115 -12.35 30.25 10.22
CA LYS A 115 -11.11 30.01 10.95
C LYS A 115 -11.32 28.99 12.08
N VAL A 116 -10.62 27.87 12.01
CA VAL A 116 -10.32 27.00 13.14
C VAL A 116 -8.83 26.69 13.03
N ALA A 117 -8.02 27.18 13.97
CA ALA A 117 -6.63 26.77 14.09
C ALA A 117 -6.57 25.37 14.72
N ALA A 118 -5.48 24.63 14.46
CA ALA A 118 -5.28 23.31 15.03
C ALA A 118 -5.37 23.33 16.57
N PRO A 119 -6.01 22.34 17.21
CA PRO A 119 -5.71 22.02 18.60
C PRO A 119 -4.20 21.79 18.73
N GLY A 120 -3.52 22.57 19.57
CA GLY A 120 -2.07 22.45 19.78
C GLY A 120 -1.18 22.97 18.65
N GLY A 121 -1.71 23.69 17.65
CA GLY A 121 -0.91 24.34 16.61
C GLY A 121 0.15 25.29 17.17
N ILE A 122 1.31 25.36 16.51
CA ILE A 122 2.45 26.16 16.95
C ILE A 122 2.87 27.12 15.84
N PRO A 123 2.76 28.45 16.04
CA PRO A 123 3.23 29.42 15.06
C PRO A 123 4.75 29.34 14.90
N LEU A 124 5.21 29.37 13.66
CA LEU A 124 6.62 29.38 13.29
C LEU A 124 7.15 30.80 13.09
N VAL A 125 8.46 30.96 13.22
CA VAL A 125 9.20 32.21 12.99
C VAL A 125 10.45 31.90 12.17
N PHE A 126 10.71 32.71 11.15
CA PHE A 126 11.98 32.71 10.43
C PHE A 126 12.81 33.95 10.82
N ARG A 127 13.98 33.76 11.40
CA ARG A 127 14.91 34.84 11.78
C ARG A 127 16.37 34.41 11.77
N ASP A 128 17.24 35.32 11.36
CA ASP A 128 18.71 35.14 11.36
C ASP A 128 19.19 33.83 10.70
N GLY A 129 18.49 33.39 9.65
CA GLY A 129 18.76 32.14 8.92
C GLY A 129 18.24 30.86 9.59
N ASN A 130 17.35 30.96 10.59
CA ASN A 130 16.79 29.82 11.32
C ASN A 130 15.26 29.81 11.20
N LEU A 131 14.69 28.62 11.00
CA LEU A 131 13.28 28.33 11.19
C LEU A 131 13.10 27.70 12.57
N GLU A 132 12.28 28.33 13.40
CA GLU A 132 12.02 27.92 14.78
C GLU A 132 10.55 28.16 15.17
N THR A 133 10.10 27.53 16.24
CA THR A 133 8.79 27.80 16.83
C THR A 133 8.76 29.20 17.48
N GLY A 134 7.57 29.74 17.75
CA GLY A 134 7.42 30.97 18.53
C GLY A 134 8.02 30.92 19.96
N ALA A 135 8.40 29.73 20.45
CA ALA A 135 9.14 29.54 21.70
C ALA A 135 10.67 29.55 21.53
N GLY A 136 11.18 29.53 20.30
CA GLY A 136 12.61 29.47 19.98
C GLY A 136 13.19 28.05 19.83
N ILE A 137 12.35 27.01 19.79
CA ILE A 137 12.78 25.63 19.50
C ILE A 137 13.02 25.54 17.99
N ARG A 138 14.25 25.19 17.58
CA ARG A 138 14.63 25.16 16.16
C ARG A 138 14.13 23.90 15.46
N ILE A 139 13.91 24.06 14.15
CA ILE A 139 13.51 22.99 13.22
C ILE A 139 14.57 22.89 12.11
N LEU A 140 14.98 24.04 11.57
CA LEU A 140 16.09 24.16 10.63
C LEU A 140 16.98 25.35 11.04
N SER A 141 18.30 25.15 11.13
CA SER A 141 19.27 26.24 11.33
C SER A 141 20.16 26.43 10.11
N ASN A 142 20.69 27.64 9.91
CA ASN A 142 21.56 27.96 8.76
C ASN A 142 20.90 27.58 7.42
N LEU A 143 19.66 28.03 7.21
CA LEU A 143 18.92 27.86 5.96
C LEU A 143 19.73 28.45 4.79
N GLY A 144 19.77 27.76 3.65
CA GLY A 144 20.58 28.17 2.51
C GLY A 144 20.16 29.53 1.94
N ASP A 145 21.13 30.40 1.62
CA ASP A 145 20.94 31.79 1.11
C ASP A 145 20.05 31.91 -0.16
N CYS A 146 19.74 30.79 -0.80
CA CYS A 146 18.87 30.68 -1.97
C CYS A 146 17.37 30.54 -1.63
N PHE A 147 17.00 30.41 -0.35
CA PHE A 147 15.61 30.31 0.07
C PHE A 147 15.06 31.62 0.62
N SER A 148 13.84 31.97 0.20
CA SER A 148 13.00 32.95 0.88
C SER A 148 11.83 32.23 1.57
N VAL A 149 11.45 32.71 2.76
CA VAL A 149 10.45 32.08 3.62
C VAL A 149 9.29 33.05 3.86
N ARG A 150 8.06 32.56 3.74
CA ARG A 150 6.83 33.32 3.99
C ARG A 150 5.78 32.47 4.70
N GLU A 151 4.84 33.12 5.37
CA GLU A 151 3.66 32.47 5.92
C GLU A 151 2.77 31.89 4.80
N GLY A 152 2.10 30.77 5.08
CA GLY A 152 1.05 30.20 4.24
C GLY A 152 -0.20 31.07 4.18
N GLU A 153 -0.99 30.92 3.12
CA GLU A 153 -2.21 31.72 2.91
C GLU A 153 -3.29 31.43 3.97
N ASP A 154 -4.22 32.38 4.16
CA ASP A 154 -5.38 32.35 5.07
C ASP A 154 -5.10 32.06 6.58
N GLY A 155 -3.82 31.93 6.98
CA GLY A 155 -3.38 31.84 8.37
C GLY A 155 -3.28 30.40 8.89
N THR A 156 -2.67 29.51 8.11
CA THR A 156 -2.50 28.07 8.38
C THR A 156 -1.36 27.73 9.35
N GLU A 157 -0.68 28.72 9.93
CA GLU A 157 0.50 28.58 10.81
C GLU A 157 1.71 27.85 10.19
N ALA A 158 1.64 27.49 8.91
CA ALA A 158 2.72 26.90 8.14
C ALA A 158 3.61 27.96 7.47
N MET A 159 4.88 27.61 7.26
CA MET A 159 5.85 28.38 6.49
C MET A 159 6.10 27.71 5.14
N ILE A 160 6.06 28.51 4.07
CA ILE A 160 6.28 28.09 2.68
C ILE A 160 7.61 28.68 2.20
N PHE A 161 8.42 27.86 1.54
CA PHE A 161 9.72 28.25 1.02
C PHE A 161 9.68 28.40 -0.51
N ASP A 162 10.17 29.54 -1.01
CA ASP A 162 10.42 29.79 -2.43
C ASP A 162 11.95 29.82 -2.68
N LEU A 163 12.42 29.32 -3.83
CA LEU A 163 13.82 29.01 -4.14
C LEU A 163 14.35 29.82 -5.32
N ASP A 164 15.39 30.64 -5.10
CA ASP A 164 16.18 31.34 -6.12
C ASP A 164 17.59 30.73 -6.25
N ALA A 165 17.73 29.82 -7.22
CA ALA A 165 19.00 29.17 -7.55
C ALA A 165 19.89 30.03 -8.48
N SER A 166 21.20 29.85 -8.39
CA SER A 166 22.19 30.63 -9.16
C SER A 166 22.20 30.33 -10.67
N GLU A 167 21.67 29.18 -11.10
CA GLU A 167 21.66 28.74 -12.50
C GLU A 167 20.28 28.21 -12.90
N ARG A 168 19.94 28.32 -14.19
CA ARG A 168 18.68 27.81 -14.74
C ARG A 168 18.82 26.33 -15.11
N SER A 169 18.15 25.44 -14.38
CA SER A 169 18.23 23.98 -14.58
C SER A 169 16.86 23.30 -14.51
N SER A 170 16.77 22.10 -15.10
CA SER A 170 15.66 21.15 -14.97
C SER A 170 15.81 20.19 -13.76
N GLN A 171 16.99 20.22 -13.12
CA GLN A 171 17.32 19.56 -11.87
C GLN A 171 18.18 20.52 -11.03
N ILE A 172 17.69 20.90 -9.85
CA ILE A 172 18.37 21.79 -8.91
C ILE A 172 18.54 21.03 -7.59
N ASP A 173 19.78 20.79 -7.16
CA ASP A 173 20.12 20.23 -5.85
C ASP A 173 20.75 21.33 -4.99
N VAL A 174 20.15 21.67 -3.83
CA VAL A 174 20.60 22.74 -2.94
C VAL A 174 20.58 22.33 -1.46
N PRO A 175 21.48 22.87 -0.61
CA PRO A 175 21.40 22.70 0.83
C PRO A 175 20.17 23.44 1.37
N LEU A 176 19.26 22.71 2.03
CA LEU A 176 18.05 23.30 2.62
C LEU A 176 18.43 24.04 3.92
N GLY A 177 19.01 23.31 4.87
CA GLY A 177 19.45 23.80 6.17
C GLY A 177 19.88 22.64 7.07
N LYS A 178 20.47 22.93 8.23
CA LYS A 178 20.78 21.92 9.24
C LYS A 178 19.50 21.44 9.92
N LEU A 179 19.34 20.13 10.07
CA LEU A 179 18.18 19.53 10.73
C LEU A 179 18.35 19.56 12.25
N GLU A 180 17.45 20.24 12.95
CA GLU A 180 17.45 20.36 14.41
C GLU A 180 16.29 19.50 14.95
N CYS A 181 16.57 18.32 15.51
CA CYS A 181 15.57 17.41 16.06
C CYS A 181 16.17 16.43 17.07
N GLN A 182 15.36 15.95 18.02
CA GLN A 182 15.69 14.80 18.88
C GLN A 182 15.64 13.50 18.07
N ARG A 183 14.58 13.30 17.28
CA ARG A 183 14.39 12.15 16.36
C ARG A 183 13.61 12.56 15.12
N HIS A 184 13.71 11.76 14.06
CA HIS A 184 12.88 11.89 12.86
C HIS A 184 12.42 10.55 12.27
N LEU A 185 11.29 10.62 11.57
CA LEU A 185 10.74 9.60 10.68
C LEU A 185 10.73 10.18 9.26
N SER A 186 11.47 9.53 8.36
CA SER A 186 11.51 9.85 6.93
C SER A 186 10.67 8.84 6.16
N ALA A 187 9.70 9.28 5.35
CA ALA A 187 9.06 8.45 4.35
C ALA A 187 9.65 8.78 2.96
N GLY A 188 10.43 7.86 2.41
CA GLY A 188 11.12 8.04 1.14
C GLY A 188 11.01 6.84 0.21
N ARG A 189 11.12 7.07 -1.09
CA ARG A 189 11.00 5.98 -2.07
C ARG A 189 12.13 4.95 -1.92
N CYS A 190 11.79 3.68 -2.04
CA CYS A 190 12.73 2.55 -1.99
C CYS A 190 12.88 1.84 -3.34
N LYS A 191 11.81 1.93 -4.15
CA LYS A 191 11.62 1.51 -5.55
C LYS A 191 10.92 2.67 -6.27
N LEU A 192 10.76 2.58 -7.59
CA LEU A 192 9.92 3.48 -8.40
C LEU A 192 8.50 3.65 -7.81
N TRP A 193 7.91 2.54 -7.38
CA TRP A 193 6.49 2.39 -7.03
C TRP A 193 6.14 2.73 -5.57
N TRP A 194 7.10 2.56 -4.64
CA TRP A 194 6.84 2.37 -3.21
C TRP A 194 7.75 3.20 -2.28
N MET A 195 7.23 3.55 -1.10
CA MET A 195 7.96 4.18 0.01
C MET A 195 8.22 3.20 1.16
N THR A 196 9.29 3.44 1.90
CA THR A 196 9.59 2.81 3.19
C THR A 196 9.88 3.88 4.26
N PRO A 197 9.60 3.61 5.54
CA PRO A 197 10.13 4.41 6.64
C PRO A 197 11.65 4.23 6.75
N GLU A 198 12.33 5.30 7.15
CA GLU A 198 13.69 5.25 7.75
C GLU A 198 13.75 6.23 8.92
N PHE A 199 14.61 5.94 9.90
CA PHE A 199 14.64 6.63 11.20
C PHE A 199 16.02 7.24 11.47
N GLY A 200 16.08 8.34 12.22
CA GLY A 200 17.35 8.94 12.62
C GLY A 200 17.23 10.11 13.59
N THR A 201 18.34 10.82 13.78
CA THR A 201 18.47 11.98 14.71
C THR A 201 19.16 13.18 14.05
N GLY A 202 19.21 13.21 12.71
CA GLY A 202 19.97 14.20 11.94
C GLY A 202 20.01 13.87 10.44
N ALA A 203 20.55 14.80 9.64
CA ALA A 203 20.39 14.80 8.18
C ALA A 203 20.97 13.57 7.45
N THR A 204 22.01 12.92 7.99
CA THR A 204 22.56 11.67 7.43
C THR A 204 21.56 10.50 7.48
N GLY A 205 20.56 10.54 8.37
CA GLY A 205 19.50 9.55 8.44
C GLY A 205 18.36 9.76 7.44
N VAL A 206 18.30 10.90 6.74
CA VAL A 206 17.26 11.18 5.74
C VAL A 206 17.65 10.50 4.42
N PRO A 207 16.91 9.50 3.91
CA PRO A 207 17.26 8.82 2.67
C PRO A 207 16.99 9.69 1.43
N PRO A 208 17.68 9.45 0.29
CA PRO A 208 17.29 10.03 -1.00
C PRO A 208 15.86 9.66 -1.38
N GLU A 209 15.17 10.55 -2.11
CA GLU A 209 13.75 10.46 -2.45
C GLU A 209 12.79 10.52 -1.24
N THR A 210 13.17 11.22 -0.17
CA THR A 210 12.25 11.51 0.95
C THR A 210 11.17 12.49 0.52
N GLN A 211 9.90 12.13 0.76
CA GLN A 211 8.70 12.90 0.39
C GLN A 211 7.96 13.45 1.61
N PHE A 212 8.21 12.91 2.81
CA PHE A 212 7.76 13.46 4.08
C PHE A 212 8.86 13.26 5.13
N LEU A 213 9.15 14.30 5.93
CA LEU A 213 10.08 14.24 7.05
C LEU A 213 9.37 14.78 8.30
N LEU A 214 8.96 13.88 9.18
CA LEU A 214 8.35 14.18 10.48
C LEU A 214 9.44 14.19 11.55
N THR A 215 9.47 15.20 12.41
CA THR A 215 10.44 15.32 13.50
C THR A 215 9.77 15.41 14.87
N GLU A 216 10.44 14.84 15.87
CA GLU A 216 10.29 15.14 17.29
C GLU A 216 11.40 16.14 17.63
N LEU A 217 11.02 17.36 18.04
CA LEU A 217 11.98 18.44 18.30
C LEU A 217 12.60 18.30 19.70
N GLU A 218 11.76 18.01 20.69
CA GLU A 218 12.12 17.71 22.09
C GLU A 218 11.38 16.44 22.54
N GLU A 219 11.82 15.77 23.61
CA GLU A 219 11.29 14.47 24.06
C GLU A 219 9.78 14.53 24.40
N GLY A 220 8.95 13.82 23.63
CA GLY A 220 7.49 13.86 23.76
C GLY A 220 6.80 15.00 23.00
N GLY A 221 7.55 15.74 22.18
CA GLY A 221 7.08 16.89 21.42
C GLY A 221 7.71 18.21 21.89
N PRO A 222 7.57 19.31 21.12
CA PRO A 222 6.66 19.45 19.99
C PRO A 222 7.17 18.76 18.71
N TYR A 223 6.26 18.57 17.75
CA TYR A 223 6.53 17.90 16.47
C TYR A 223 6.52 18.91 15.33
N ALA A 224 7.30 18.65 14.28
CA ALA A 224 7.23 19.38 13.02
C ALA A 224 7.19 18.44 11.81
N LEU A 225 6.51 18.86 10.74
CA LEU A 225 6.49 18.15 9.47
C LEU A 225 7.08 19.04 8.38
N ILE A 226 8.10 18.54 7.69
CA ILE A 226 8.72 19.15 6.51
C ILE A 226 8.27 18.36 5.28
N VAL A 227 7.56 19.02 4.36
CA VAL A 227 7.01 18.41 3.14
C VAL A 227 7.55 19.12 1.90
N PRO A 228 8.41 18.50 1.08
CA PRO A 228 8.74 19.01 -0.24
C PRO A 228 7.52 18.94 -1.18
N LEU A 229 7.29 20.02 -1.93
CA LEU A 229 6.06 20.28 -2.68
C LEU A 229 6.22 20.03 -4.19
N ILE A 230 5.13 20.15 -4.94
CA ILE A 230 5.14 20.23 -6.40
C ILE A 230 4.82 21.67 -6.85
N SER A 231 5.85 22.39 -7.27
CA SER A 231 5.72 23.75 -7.79
C SER A 231 5.04 23.76 -9.16
N ASP A 232 3.93 24.50 -9.28
CA ASP A 232 3.28 24.88 -10.55
C ASP A 232 3.08 23.72 -11.53
N CYS A 233 2.77 22.52 -11.02
CA CYS A 233 2.69 21.27 -11.79
C CYS A 233 3.95 20.93 -12.63
N ARG A 234 5.09 21.61 -12.44
CA ARG A 234 6.28 21.54 -13.32
C ARG A 234 7.52 20.95 -12.65
N PHE A 235 7.73 21.22 -11.36
CA PHE A 235 8.87 20.71 -10.59
C PHE A 235 8.39 19.95 -9.36
N ARG A 236 8.99 18.79 -9.09
CA ARG A 236 8.79 17.98 -7.88
C ARG A 236 9.96 18.16 -6.92
N GLY A 237 9.66 18.47 -5.67
CA GLY A 237 10.61 18.46 -4.57
C GLY A 237 10.85 17.07 -3.99
N THR A 238 12.07 16.81 -3.53
CA THR A 238 12.41 15.67 -2.64
C THR A 238 13.55 16.04 -1.69
N LEU A 239 13.46 15.58 -0.45
CA LEU A 239 14.53 15.66 0.54
C LEU A 239 15.52 14.50 0.37
N ARG A 240 16.77 14.73 0.78
CA ARG A 240 17.93 13.83 0.59
C ARG A 240 19.05 14.14 1.58
N PRO A 241 19.96 13.18 1.86
CA PRO A 241 21.08 13.39 2.78
C PRO A 241 22.13 14.32 2.17
N PRO A 242 23.05 14.87 2.98
CA PRO A 242 24.15 15.68 2.47
C PRO A 242 25.02 14.91 1.46
N PRO A 243 25.37 15.49 0.31
CA PRO A 243 26.30 14.88 -0.64
C PRO A 243 27.70 14.70 -0.03
N ASN A 244 28.44 13.69 -0.52
CA ASN A 244 29.78 13.35 -0.04
C ASN A 244 30.72 14.57 -0.06
N GLY A 245 31.23 14.95 1.12
CA GLY A 245 32.15 16.09 1.30
C GLY A 245 31.50 17.40 1.74
N HIS A 246 30.17 17.43 1.92
CA HIS A 246 29.43 18.54 2.51
C HIS A 246 29.21 18.32 4.02
N ASP A 247 28.61 19.31 4.69
CA ASP A 247 28.28 19.28 6.11
C ASP A 247 27.28 18.16 6.43
N ALA A 248 27.60 17.30 7.41
CA ALA A 248 26.82 16.11 7.74
C ALA A 248 25.45 16.42 8.36
N GLU A 249 25.27 17.62 8.93
CA GLU A 249 24.01 18.01 9.59
C GLU A 249 23.00 18.65 8.64
N THR A 250 23.39 18.95 7.40
CA THR A 250 22.57 19.69 6.43
C THR A 250 21.72 18.75 5.58
N VAL A 251 20.38 18.87 5.66
CA VAL A 251 19.45 18.24 4.71
C VAL A 251 19.50 18.99 3.39
N TRP A 252 19.36 18.29 2.28
CA TRP A 252 19.31 18.87 0.94
C TRP A 252 17.92 18.70 0.32
N LEU A 253 17.60 19.62 -0.59
CA LEU A 253 16.40 19.59 -1.44
C LEU A 253 16.85 19.38 -2.89
N ARG A 254 16.17 18.48 -3.62
CA ARG A 254 16.15 18.49 -5.09
C ARG A 254 14.80 18.97 -5.59
N MET A 255 14.79 19.94 -6.49
CA MET A 255 13.67 20.22 -7.38
C MET A 255 13.99 19.64 -8.77
N GLU A 256 13.21 18.68 -9.27
CA GLU A 256 13.38 18.11 -10.62
C GLU A 256 12.08 18.15 -11.45
N SER A 257 12.21 18.45 -12.75
CA SER A 257 11.11 18.39 -13.73
C SER A 257 11.18 17.16 -14.64
N ASN A 258 12.34 16.50 -14.71
CA ASN A 258 12.73 15.48 -15.70
C ASN A 258 12.72 15.97 -17.18
N SER A 259 12.70 17.28 -17.43
CA SER A 259 12.60 17.84 -18.78
C SER A 259 13.44 19.09 -19.00
N GLU A 260 14.35 19.07 -19.99
CA GLU A 260 15.27 20.18 -20.30
C GLU A 260 14.57 21.45 -20.82
N SER A 261 13.39 21.32 -21.43
CA SER A 261 12.51 22.44 -21.75
C SER A 261 11.97 23.12 -20.48
N VAL A 262 11.66 22.34 -19.45
CA VAL A 262 11.22 22.82 -18.12
C VAL A 262 12.43 23.00 -17.21
N ALA A 263 13.20 24.03 -17.51
CA ALA A 263 14.28 24.53 -16.65
C ALA A 263 13.93 25.91 -16.06
N ALA A 264 14.29 26.13 -14.80
CA ALA A 264 14.04 27.35 -14.04
C ALA A 264 15.24 27.69 -13.15
N SER A 265 15.34 28.94 -12.71
CA SER A 265 16.27 29.37 -11.65
C SER A 265 15.54 29.99 -10.45
N SER A 266 14.23 30.20 -10.56
CA SER A 266 13.34 30.68 -9.51
C SER A 266 12.12 29.76 -9.48
N ILE A 267 11.76 29.24 -8.31
CA ILE A 267 10.70 28.23 -8.12
C ILE A 267 9.95 28.57 -6.83
N GLU A 268 8.65 28.89 -6.93
CA GLU A 268 7.77 29.15 -5.79
C GLU A 268 7.22 27.84 -5.20
N ASN A 269 6.82 27.83 -3.93
CA ASN A 269 6.16 26.70 -3.26
C ASN A 269 6.98 25.40 -3.37
N THR A 270 8.20 25.39 -2.81
CA THR A 270 9.14 24.25 -2.88
C THR A 270 9.11 23.34 -1.65
N VAL A 271 8.90 23.92 -0.46
CA VAL A 271 8.80 23.20 0.81
C VAL A 271 7.72 23.86 1.67
N LEU A 272 6.96 23.05 2.39
CA LEU A 272 6.06 23.44 3.47
C LEU A 272 6.62 22.93 4.80
N VAL A 273 6.59 23.76 5.84
CA VAL A 273 6.87 23.35 7.22
C VAL A 273 5.77 23.81 8.16
N GLN A 274 5.30 22.93 9.04
CA GLN A 274 4.32 23.24 10.08
C GLN A 274 4.69 22.50 11.38
N ALA A 275 4.27 23.00 12.54
CA ALA A 275 4.52 22.38 13.85
C ALA A 275 3.28 22.33 14.75
N SER A 276 3.24 21.37 15.67
CA SER A 276 2.13 21.14 16.61
C SER A 276 2.57 20.33 17.83
N TRP A 277 1.77 20.37 18.89
CA TRP A 277 1.79 19.38 19.98
C TRP A 277 0.96 18.13 19.65
N ASP A 278 -0.02 18.24 18.74
CA ASP A 278 -0.81 17.13 18.21
C ASP A 278 -0.12 16.55 16.96
N LEU A 279 0.43 15.34 17.07
CA LEU A 279 1.17 14.68 15.99
C LEU A 279 0.28 14.28 14.81
N TYR A 280 -0.92 13.74 15.07
CA TYR A 280 -1.79 13.26 13.99
C TYR A 280 -2.62 14.39 13.39
N GLY A 281 -3.08 15.33 14.20
CA GLY A 281 -3.63 16.60 13.71
C GLY A 281 -2.61 17.40 12.88
N LEU A 282 -1.32 17.38 13.22
CA LEU A 282 -0.26 17.96 12.39
C LEU A 282 -0.15 17.27 11.05
N VAL A 283 -0.02 15.94 11.02
CA VAL A 283 0.16 15.18 9.77
C VAL A 283 -1.06 15.38 8.86
N ASP A 284 -2.28 15.26 9.38
CA ASP A 284 -3.50 15.38 8.57
C ASP A 284 -3.66 16.80 7.99
N GLN A 285 -3.35 17.84 8.75
CA GLN A 285 -3.44 19.23 8.28
C GLN A 285 -2.30 19.60 7.32
N ALA A 286 -1.05 19.29 7.67
CA ALA A 286 0.11 19.67 6.88
C ALA A 286 0.19 18.90 5.55
N VAL A 287 -0.22 17.62 5.51
CA VAL A 287 -0.31 16.85 4.27
C VAL A 287 -1.49 17.32 3.40
N ALA A 288 -2.64 17.65 3.98
CA ALA A 288 -3.75 18.26 3.24
C ALA A 288 -3.38 19.64 2.64
N LEU A 289 -2.67 20.46 3.41
CA LEU A 289 -2.20 21.76 2.95
C LEU A 289 -1.14 21.61 1.84
N ALA A 290 -0.17 20.71 2.03
CA ALA A 290 0.81 20.37 1.00
C ALA A 290 0.16 19.84 -0.29
N ALA A 291 -0.91 19.06 -0.18
CA ALA A 291 -1.71 18.61 -1.31
C ALA A 291 -2.39 19.79 -2.03
N SER A 292 -2.93 20.77 -1.30
CA SER A 292 -3.56 21.95 -1.90
C SER A 292 -2.60 22.81 -2.73
N TYR A 293 -1.32 22.92 -2.31
CA TYR A 293 -0.26 23.56 -3.12
C TYR A 293 0.23 22.66 -4.27
N SER A 294 0.30 21.34 -4.08
CA SER A 294 0.98 20.41 -5.00
C SER A 294 0.10 19.78 -6.09
N GLY A 295 -1.23 19.76 -5.91
CA GLY A 295 -2.12 19.16 -6.92
C GLY A 295 -3.63 19.14 -6.65
N GLY A 296 -4.09 19.51 -5.46
CA GLY A 296 -5.51 19.63 -5.11
C GLY A 296 -6.17 18.36 -4.57
N SER A 297 -5.42 17.28 -4.31
CA SER A 297 -5.94 16.09 -3.61
C SER A 297 -6.57 16.48 -2.28
N LYS A 298 -7.83 16.05 -2.07
CA LYS A 298 -8.60 16.43 -0.87
C LYS A 298 -8.19 15.61 0.35
N PRO A 299 -8.46 16.13 1.57
CA PRO A 299 -8.46 15.32 2.78
C PRO A 299 -9.35 14.08 2.64
N LEU A 300 -8.99 12.98 3.30
CA LEU A 300 -9.82 11.77 3.37
C LEU A 300 -11.24 12.07 3.90
N SER A 301 -11.37 13.01 4.84
CA SER A 301 -12.63 13.45 5.43
C SER A 301 -13.59 14.18 4.47
N GLU A 302 -13.12 14.61 3.29
CA GLU A 302 -13.96 15.18 2.23
C GLU A 302 -14.32 14.17 1.13
N LYS A 303 -13.89 12.91 1.26
CA LYS A 303 -14.06 11.87 0.23
C LYS A 303 -15.04 10.80 0.68
N VAL A 304 -15.62 10.10 -0.31
CA VAL A 304 -16.52 8.96 -0.09
C VAL A 304 -15.72 7.67 -0.20
N LEU A 305 -15.79 6.80 0.81
CA LEU A 305 -15.26 5.44 0.73
C LEU A 305 -16.22 4.56 -0.11
N PRO A 306 -15.72 3.71 -1.03
CA PRO A 306 -16.56 2.76 -1.72
C PRO A 306 -17.05 1.68 -0.74
N PRO A 307 -18.35 1.30 -0.73
CA PRO A 307 -18.89 0.29 0.18
C PRO A 307 -18.21 -1.09 0.13
N SER A 308 -17.43 -1.35 -0.92
CA SER A 308 -16.59 -2.53 -1.06
C SER A 308 -15.46 -2.64 -0.04
N VAL A 309 -15.15 -1.59 0.76
CA VAL A 309 -14.17 -1.71 1.86
C VAL A 309 -14.75 -2.42 3.09
N ASP A 310 -16.06 -2.36 3.30
CA ASP A 310 -16.74 -2.97 4.45
C ASP A 310 -17.10 -4.46 4.23
N VAL A 311 -16.64 -5.04 3.12
CA VAL A 311 -16.94 -6.43 2.74
C VAL A 311 -15.66 -7.25 2.51
N PHE A 312 -15.76 -8.56 2.73
CA PHE A 312 -14.66 -9.48 2.47
C PHE A 312 -14.46 -9.67 0.96
N GLY A 313 -13.19 -9.74 0.54
CA GLY A 313 -12.83 -9.92 -0.86
C GLY A 313 -11.87 -11.07 -1.16
N TRP A 314 -11.77 -11.39 -2.44
CA TRP A 314 -10.75 -12.29 -2.98
C TRP A 314 -10.10 -11.67 -4.22
N CYS A 315 -8.78 -11.79 -4.31
CA CYS A 315 -7.96 -11.27 -5.40
C CYS A 315 -7.29 -12.43 -6.16
N THR A 316 -7.32 -12.40 -7.50
CA THR A 316 -6.85 -13.52 -8.32
C THR A 316 -5.33 -13.61 -8.50
N TRP A 317 -4.55 -12.65 -7.98
CA TRP A 317 -3.11 -12.52 -8.27
C TRP A 317 -2.30 -13.76 -7.84
N ASP A 318 -2.08 -14.02 -6.54
CA ASP A 318 -1.27 -15.19 -6.15
C ASP A 318 -1.96 -16.54 -6.42
N ALA A 319 -3.26 -16.52 -6.69
CA ALA A 319 -4.03 -17.69 -7.08
C ALA A 319 -3.65 -18.18 -8.49
N PHE A 320 -3.52 -17.28 -9.47
CA PHE A 320 -3.34 -17.65 -10.89
C PHE A 320 -2.29 -16.84 -11.67
N TYR A 321 -1.91 -15.65 -11.19
CA TYR A 321 -1.23 -14.60 -11.95
C TYR A 321 -1.93 -14.35 -13.29
N SER A 322 -1.21 -14.01 -14.36
CA SER A 322 -1.80 -13.79 -15.70
C SER A 322 -2.48 -15.03 -16.30
N ARG A 323 -2.46 -16.21 -15.64
CA ARG A 323 -3.28 -17.39 -16.01
C ARG A 323 -4.72 -17.36 -15.46
N VAL A 324 -5.18 -16.26 -14.84
CA VAL A 324 -6.58 -16.09 -14.41
C VAL A 324 -7.57 -16.35 -15.56
N SER A 325 -8.71 -16.99 -15.27
CA SER A 325 -9.75 -17.34 -16.24
C SER A 325 -11.12 -17.50 -15.56
N ALA A 326 -12.21 -17.42 -16.34
CA ALA A 326 -13.57 -17.53 -15.82
C ALA A 326 -13.81 -18.81 -15.00
N LYS A 327 -13.31 -19.96 -15.51
CA LYS A 327 -13.38 -21.25 -14.79
C LYS A 327 -12.66 -21.20 -13.44
N GLY A 328 -11.41 -20.73 -13.41
CA GLY A 328 -10.60 -20.68 -12.17
C GLY A 328 -11.20 -19.75 -11.12
N ILE A 329 -11.79 -18.63 -11.53
CA ILE A 329 -12.53 -17.74 -10.63
C ILE A 329 -13.71 -18.48 -9.99
N ARG A 330 -14.52 -19.20 -10.76
CA ARG A 330 -15.65 -19.98 -10.23
C ARG A 330 -15.19 -21.07 -9.25
N GLU A 331 -14.08 -21.73 -9.53
CA GLU A 331 -13.51 -22.76 -8.65
C GLU A 331 -13.08 -22.18 -7.28
N GLY A 332 -12.44 -21.00 -7.25
CA GLY A 332 -12.04 -20.34 -6.00
C GLY A 332 -13.19 -19.69 -5.22
N LEU A 333 -14.18 -19.11 -5.91
CA LEU A 333 -15.41 -18.64 -5.25
C LEU A 333 -16.18 -19.83 -4.63
N GLN A 334 -16.23 -20.98 -5.32
CA GLN A 334 -16.88 -22.18 -4.79
C GLN A 334 -16.15 -22.71 -3.55
N SER A 335 -14.81 -22.77 -3.54
CA SER A 335 -14.08 -23.25 -2.35
C SER A 335 -14.26 -22.33 -1.15
N LEU A 336 -14.27 -21.01 -1.35
CA LEU A 336 -14.54 -20.04 -0.28
C LEU A 336 -15.97 -20.16 0.30
N ILE A 337 -17.00 -20.25 -0.57
CA ILE A 337 -18.39 -20.45 -0.13
C ILE A 337 -18.58 -21.79 0.58
N ASN A 338 -17.96 -22.87 0.11
CA ASN A 338 -18.04 -24.19 0.74
C ASN A 338 -17.50 -24.20 2.18
N GLY A 339 -16.52 -23.34 2.51
CA GLY A 339 -16.00 -23.18 3.87
C GLY A 339 -16.82 -22.23 4.78
N GLY A 340 -17.88 -21.61 4.23
CA GLY A 340 -18.73 -20.64 4.92
C GLY A 340 -18.23 -19.20 4.88
N ILE A 341 -17.30 -18.86 3.98
CA ILE A 341 -16.70 -17.51 3.86
C ILE A 341 -17.02 -16.91 2.48
N PRO A 342 -18.22 -16.33 2.26
CA PRO A 342 -18.62 -15.84 0.93
C PRO A 342 -18.02 -14.45 0.62
N PRO A 343 -17.04 -14.32 -0.29
CA PRO A 343 -16.53 -13.01 -0.70
C PRO A 343 -17.59 -12.21 -1.44
N LYS A 344 -17.61 -10.89 -1.20
CA LYS A 344 -18.51 -9.93 -1.85
C LYS A 344 -17.78 -8.96 -2.76
N LEU A 345 -16.47 -8.82 -2.60
CA LEU A 345 -15.56 -8.19 -3.56
C LEU A 345 -14.74 -9.26 -4.30
N LEU A 346 -14.67 -9.19 -5.62
CA LEU A 346 -13.74 -9.95 -6.46
C LEU A 346 -12.84 -8.96 -7.19
N VAL A 347 -11.52 -9.12 -7.08
CA VAL A 347 -10.54 -8.38 -7.90
C VAL A 347 -9.95 -9.33 -8.94
N ILE A 348 -10.29 -9.10 -10.21
CA ILE A 348 -9.72 -9.78 -11.37
C ILE A 348 -8.41 -9.07 -11.73
N ASP A 349 -7.33 -9.57 -11.14
CA ASP A 349 -5.98 -8.99 -11.12
C ASP A 349 -5.10 -9.54 -12.25
N ASP A 350 -4.64 -8.64 -13.13
CA ASP A 350 -4.00 -8.88 -14.43
C ASP A 350 -4.70 -9.92 -15.34
N GLY A 351 -4.09 -10.28 -16.47
CA GLY A 351 -4.37 -11.43 -17.31
C GLY A 351 -5.70 -11.47 -18.07
N TRP A 352 -6.67 -10.60 -17.78
CA TRP A 352 -8.00 -10.62 -18.42
C TRP A 352 -8.07 -9.83 -19.73
N GLN A 353 -7.18 -8.86 -19.93
CA GLN A 353 -7.12 -7.98 -21.10
C GLN A 353 -6.61 -8.69 -22.36
N GLN A 354 -6.91 -8.16 -23.56
CA GLN A 354 -6.23 -8.56 -24.79
C GLN A 354 -4.89 -7.83 -24.92
N THR A 355 -3.79 -8.58 -24.87
CA THR A 355 -2.43 -8.02 -24.87
C THR A 355 -1.47 -8.85 -25.71
N ASP A 356 -0.46 -8.19 -26.29
CA ASP A 356 0.54 -8.82 -27.16
C ASP A 356 1.87 -8.04 -27.17
N ILE A 357 2.92 -8.66 -27.70
CA ILE A 357 4.20 -8.03 -28.05
C ILE A 357 4.17 -7.49 -29.49
N ASP A 358 5.04 -6.51 -29.80
CA ASP A 358 5.06 -5.89 -31.14
C ASP A 358 5.55 -6.88 -32.21
N GLU A 359 5.17 -6.65 -33.46
CA GLU A 359 5.59 -7.38 -34.64
C GLU A 359 7.09 -7.24 -34.95
N GLU A 360 7.76 -6.16 -34.52
CA GLU A 360 9.22 -6.12 -34.52
C GLU A 360 9.79 -7.13 -33.52
N GLN A 361 9.20 -7.22 -32.32
CA GLN A 361 9.65 -8.06 -31.21
C GLN A 361 9.40 -9.56 -31.48
N LYS A 362 8.24 -9.93 -32.04
CA LYS A 362 7.91 -11.31 -32.45
C LYS A 362 8.93 -11.89 -33.44
N LYS A 363 9.35 -11.08 -34.43
CA LYS A 363 10.35 -11.47 -35.43
C LYS A 363 11.74 -11.76 -34.83
N MET A 364 11.98 -11.41 -33.57
CA MET A 364 13.21 -11.72 -32.83
C MET A 364 13.19 -13.12 -32.18
N PHE A 365 12.06 -13.84 -32.20
CA PHE A 365 11.90 -15.14 -31.52
C PHE A 365 11.89 -16.35 -32.46
N GLY A 366 11.28 -16.21 -33.64
CA GLY A 366 10.89 -17.33 -34.48
C GLY A 366 9.68 -18.10 -33.92
N ASP A 367 8.93 -18.76 -34.79
CA ASP A 367 7.59 -19.28 -34.46
C ASP A 367 7.59 -20.45 -33.43
N ASP A 368 8.73 -21.13 -33.24
CA ASP A 368 8.81 -22.42 -32.53
C ASP A 368 8.95 -22.32 -30.99
N ASN A 369 9.26 -21.15 -30.41
CA ASN A 369 9.71 -21.05 -29.00
C ASN A 369 8.62 -20.77 -27.94
N ILE A 370 7.34 -20.94 -28.27
CA ILE A 370 6.20 -20.68 -27.37
C ILE A 370 6.16 -21.64 -26.15
N LEU A 371 6.89 -22.75 -26.19
CA LEU A 371 6.89 -23.81 -25.16
C LEU A 371 7.56 -23.44 -23.81
N MET A 372 8.18 -22.26 -23.69
CA MET A 372 8.96 -21.91 -22.49
C MET A 372 8.10 -21.84 -21.21
N GLU A 373 6.79 -21.54 -21.30
CA GLU A 373 5.87 -21.58 -20.15
C GLU A 373 5.76 -22.97 -19.48
N GLU A 374 5.90 -24.05 -20.24
CA GLU A 374 5.76 -25.40 -19.70
C GLU A 374 7.07 -25.87 -19.03
N VAL A 375 8.23 -25.43 -19.56
CA VAL A 375 9.53 -25.52 -18.86
C VAL A 375 9.50 -24.71 -17.56
N VAL A 376 8.88 -23.53 -17.60
CA VAL A 376 8.68 -22.62 -16.46
C VAL A 376 7.88 -23.27 -15.33
N GLU A 377 6.81 -24.01 -15.62
CA GLU A 377 6.08 -24.78 -14.61
C GLU A 377 6.90 -26.01 -14.14
N ALA A 378 7.57 -26.72 -15.05
CA ALA A 378 8.40 -27.88 -14.71
C ALA A 378 9.54 -27.55 -13.73
N GLU A 379 10.24 -26.43 -13.91
CA GLU A 379 11.23 -25.94 -12.94
C GLU A 379 10.60 -25.64 -11.57
N ARG A 380 9.37 -25.11 -11.54
CA ARG A 380 8.67 -24.83 -10.28
C ARG A 380 8.38 -26.14 -9.52
N GLN A 381 7.95 -27.18 -10.22
CA GLN A 381 7.73 -28.50 -9.63
C GLN A 381 9.04 -29.15 -9.15
N ALA A 382 10.13 -29.01 -9.91
CA ALA A 382 11.45 -29.49 -9.50
C ALA A 382 11.96 -28.82 -8.21
N LEU A 383 11.80 -27.50 -8.08
CA LEU A 383 12.18 -26.74 -6.88
C LEU A 383 11.31 -27.10 -5.66
N LEU A 384 10.02 -27.39 -5.85
CA LEU A 384 9.14 -27.89 -4.79
C LEU A 384 9.58 -29.27 -4.29
N ALA A 385 9.96 -30.17 -5.20
CA ALA A 385 10.49 -31.49 -4.85
C ALA A 385 11.84 -31.40 -4.12
N GLU A 386 12.76 -30.52 -4.56
CA GLU A 386 14.05 -30.32 -3.88
C GLU A 386 13.88 -29.71 -2.48
N ALA A 387 12.96 -28.75 -2.30
CA ALA A 387 12.63 -28.18 -0.99
C ALA A 387 12.08 -29.23 -0.01
N SER A 388 11.19 -30.12 -0.48
CA SER A 388 10.68 -31.25 0.31
C SER A 388 11.79 -32.26 0.68
N ALA A 389 12.69 -32.55 -0.26
CA ALA A 389 13.83 -33.44 -0.05
C ALA A 389 14.93 -32.86 0.87
N LEU A 390 14.96 -31.53 1.07
CA LEU A 390 15.79 -30.87 2.09
C LEU A 390 15.13 -30.93 3.47
N ALA A 391 13.83 -30.62 3.57
CA ALA A 391 13.08 -30.68 4.83
C ALA A 391 13.13 -32.08 5.49
N SER A 392 13.13 -33.15 4.69
CA SER A 392 13.23 -34.54 5.20
C SER A 392 14.63 -34.94 5.71
N LYS A 393 15.68 -34.13 5.51
CA LYS A 393 17.08 -34.49 5.86
C LYS A 393 17.63 -33.83 7.13
N GLU A 394 17.00 -32.76 7.62
CA GLU A 394 17.51 -31.99 8.78
C GLU A 394 16.81 -32.37 10.11
N ALA A 395 16.04 -33.47 10.13
CA ALA A 395 15.21 -33.92 11.26
C ALA A 395 16.01 -34.53 12.44
N GLY A 396 16.85 -33.71 13.09
CA GLY A 396 17.76 -34.11 14.18
C GLY A 396 17.28 -33.81 15.61
N SER A 397 16.21 -34.47 16.07
CA SER A 397 15.93 -34.73 17.51
C SER A 397 16.12 -33.59 18.55
N ALA A 398 15.64 -32.37 18.27
CA ALA A 398 15.44 -31.33 19.30
C ALA A 398 14.24 -30.44 18.99
N ALA A 399 14.11 -29.98 17.73
CA ALA A 399 12.97 -29.19 17.25
C ALA A 399 11.66 -30.01 17.10
N ALA A 400 11.68 -31.32 17.34
CA ALA A 400 10.62 -32.25 16.96
C ALA A 400 9.21 -31.91 17.52
N SER A 401 9.13 -31.27 18.71
CA SER A 401 7.85 -30.85 19.30
C SER A 401 7.25 -29.60 18.62
N ALA A 402 8.08 -28.75 18.01
CA ALA A 402 7.65 -27.55 17.28
C ALA A 402 7.46 -27.80 15.77
N THR A 403 7.98 -28.91 15.24
CA THR A 403 7.90 -29.25 13.80
C THR A 403 6.88 -30.35 13.49
N MET A 404 6.35 -31.08 14.49
CA MET A 404 5.32 -32.12 14.25
C MET A 404 3.94 -31.59 13.81
N SER A 405 3.69 -30.27 13.88
CA SER A 405 2.46 -29.62 13.40
C SER A 405 2.55 -29.10 11.96
N LEU A 406 3.58 -29.49 11.20
CA LEU A 406 3.98 -28.86 9.93
C LEU A 406 4.02 -29.80 8.72
N ALA A 407 3.34 -30.96 8.79
CA ALA A 407 3.17 -31.90 7.69
C ALA A 407 1.80 -32.62 7.78
N PHE A 408 1.38 -33.24 6.67
CA PHE A 408 0.18 -34.05 6.50
C PHE A 408 -1.18 -33.32 6.49
N VAL A 409 -1.47 -32.66 5.36
CA VAL A 409 -2.74 -32.91 4.63
C VAL A 409 -2.41 -33.11 3.14
N GLU A 410 -1.76 -34.23 2.84
CA GLU A 410 -2.01 -34.99 1.60
C GLU A 410 -2.49 -36.37 2.06
N ASP A 411 -3.49 -36.92 1.39
CA ASP A 411 -4.14 -38.17 1.82
C ASP A 411 -3.24 -39.39 1.59
N GLU A 412 -3.12 -40.28 2.59
CA GLU A 412 -2.24 -41.46 2.47
C GLU A 412 -2.72 -42.43 1.38
N GLU A 413 -4.02 -42.45 1.07
CA GLU A 413 -4.59 -43.26 -0.02
C GLU A 413 -4.04 -42.84 -1.39
N ASP A 414 -3.94 -41.54 -1.65
CA ASP A 414 -3.56 -40.97 -2.95
C ASP A 414 -2.05 -41.17 -3.25
N ALA A 415 -1.23 -41.29 -2.19
CA ALA A 415 0.17 -41.71 -2.27
C ALA A 415 0.34 -43.23 -2.46
N GLN A 416 -0.56 -44.06 -1.92
CA GLN A 416 -0.54 -45.51 -2.12
C GLN A 416 -1.01 -45.91 -3.52
N GLU A 417 -2.05 -45.25 -4.05
CA GLU A 417 -2.62 -45.57 -5.36
C GLU A 417 -1.63 -45.23 -6.48
N ARG A 418 -0.94 -44.08 -6.41
CA ARG A 418 0.18 -43.76 -7.32
C ARG A 418 1.33 -44.79 -7.26
N LYS A 419 1.62 -45.37 -6.08
CA LYS A 419 2.61 -46.47 -5.97
C LYS A 419 2.16 -47.75 -6.68
N ARG A 420 0.87 -48.12 -6.58
CA ARG A 420 0.33 -49.30 -7.29
C ARG A 420 0.46 -49.14 -8.81
N GLN A 421 0.04 -47.98 -9.33
CA GLN A 421 0.10 -47.66 -10.76
C GLN A 421 1.54 -47.67 -11.30
N ILE A 422 2.51 -47.17 -10.54
CA ILE A 422 3.93 -47.22 -10.91
C ILE A 422 4.47 -48.66 -10.93
N VAL A 423 4.13 -49.51 -9.96
CA VAL A 423 4.57 -50.93 -9.95
C VAL A 423 3.99 -51.69 -11.15
N GLN A 424 2.68 -51.53 -11.41
CA GLN A 424 2.03 -52.14 -12.56
C GLN A 424 2.67 -51.70 -13.90
N SER A 425 2.99 -50.40 -14.02
CA SER A 425 3.68 -49.85 -15.18
C SER A 425 5.11 -50.41 -15.39
N ILE A 426 5.76 -50.89 -14.32
CA ILE A 426 7.11 -51.48 -14.38
C ILE A 426 7.03 -52.95 -14.80
N GLU A 427 6.06 -53.71 -14.28
CA GLU A 427 5.85 -55.11 -14.66
C GLU A 427 5.51 -55.25 -16.16
N GLU A 428 4.67 -54.36 -16.69
CA GLU A 428 4.31 -54.30 -18.12
C GLU A 428 5.49 -53.97 -19.06
N MET A 429 6.61 -53.43 -18.56
CA MET A 429 7.81 -53.11 -19.36
C MET A 429 8.85 -54.25 -19.43
N SER A 430 8.69 -55.34 -18.68
CA SER A 430 9.72 -56.39 -18.55
C SER A 430 9.86 -57.31 -19.77
N ASP A 431 8.80 -57.46 -20.57
CA ASP A 431 8.52 -58.69 -21.33
C ASP A 431 8.77 -58.62 -22.85
N LEU A 432 9.57 -57.65 -23.33
CA LEU A 432 9.85 -57.46 -24.76
C LEU A 432 11.23 -58.00 -25.23
N PRO A 433 11.29 -58.94 -26.21
CA PRO A 433 12.54 -59.60 -26.60
C PRO A 433 13.53 -58.76 -27.44
N ARG A 434 14.79 -59.20 -27.47
CA ARG A 434 15.86 -58.68 -28.34
C ARG A 434 16.21 -59.66 -29.46
N GLU A 435 16.35 -59.20 -30.71
CA GLU A 435 17.48 -59.58 -31.59
C GLU A 435 17.72 -58.58 -32.75
N THR A 436 18.50 -58.94 -33.79
CA THR A 436 19.51 -58.02 -34.39
C THR A 436 19.48 -57.79 -35.92
N LYS A 437 20.24 -56.75 -36.34
CA LYS A 437 20.62 -56.31 -37.72
C LYS A 437 19.57 -55.39 -38.39
N ASP A 438 19.93 -54.32 -39.12
CA ASP A 438 21.13 -54.11 -39.95
C ASP A 438 21.72 -52.67 -39.87
N VAL A 439 23.00 -52.47 -40.24
CA VAL A 439 23.78 -51.24 -39.97
C VAL A 439 24.11 -50.45 -41.25
N GLN A 440 23.09 -49.81 -41.81
CA GLN A 440 23.22 -48.73 -42.81
C GLN A 440 22.45 -47.44 -42.47
N PRO A 441 21.23 -47.46 -41.90
CA PRO A 441 20.51 -46.23 -41.54
C PRO A 441 21.22 -45.37 -40.48
N TRP A 442 22.10 -45.98 -39.68
CA TRP A 442 22.77 -45.33 -38.55
C TRP A 442 23.73 -44.21 -38.97
N LEU A 443 24.50 -44.38 -40.06
CA LEU A 443 25.46 -43.37 -40.53
C LEU A 443 24.78 -42.06 -40.99
N GLN A 444 23.58 -42.15 -41.56
CA GLN A 444 22.80 -40.96 -41.92
C GLN A 444 22.17 -40.30 -40.69
N LYS A 445 21.73 -41.08 -39.69
CA LYS A 445 21.34 -40.52 -38.38
C LYS A 445 22.51 -39.81 -37.68
N VAL A 446 23.73 -40.34 -37.74
CA VAL A 446 24.92 -39.69 -37.14
C VAL A 446 25.22 -38.33 -37.80
N LYS A 447 25.06 -38.18 -39.12
CA LYS A 447 25.18 -36.86 -39.77
C LYS A 447 24.15 -35.85 -39.26
N ASN A 448 22.89 -36.26 -39.08
CA ASN A 448 21.85 -35.38 -38.53
C ASN A 448 22.09 -35.10 -37.03
N PHE A 449 22.64 -36.06 -36.28
CA PHE A 449 22.98 -35.92 -34.86
C PHE A 449 24.17 -34.99 -34.62
N ILE A 450 25.13 -34.93 -35.55
CA ILE A 450 26.22 -33.93 -35.53
C ILE A 450 25.66 -32.52 -35.78
N GLY A 451 24.58 -32.37 -36.55
CA GLY A 451 23.82 -31.11 -36.64
C GLY A 451 23.23 -30.70 -35.30
N ALA A 452 22.47 -31.58 -34.66
CA ALA A 452 21.87 -31.36 -33.33
C ALA A 452 22.89 -31.27 -32.17
N GLY A 453 24.18 -31.53 -32.45
CA GLY A 453 25.28 -31.36 -31.50
C GLY A 453 25.62 -29.89 -31.23
N PHE A 454 25.29 -28.97 -32.14
CA PHE A 454 25.52 -27.55 -31.91
C PHE A 454 24.53 -26.97 -30.89
N ASP A 455 23.23 -27.26 -31.02
CA ASP A 455 22.19 -26.64 -30.17
C ASP A 455 22.25 -27.09 -28.71
N ASN A 456 22.61 -28.36 -28.46
CA ASN A 456 22.81 -28.86 -27.10
C ASN A 456 24.05 -28.24 -26.42
N VAL A 457 25.13 -28.01 -27.19
CA VAL A 457 26.33 -27.32 -26.69
C VAL A 457 26.07 -25.83 -26.52
N LEU A 458 25.28 -25.22 -27.41
CA LEU A 458 24.86 -23.83 -27.30
C LEU A 458 23.94 -23.62 -26.10
N GLY A 459 22.98 -24.52 -25.85
CA GLY A 459 22.14 -24.50 -24.66
C GLY A 459 22.93 -24.64 -23.36
N TRP A 460 23.92 -25.55 -23.31
CA TRP A 460 24.83 -25.64 -22.16
C TRP A 460 25.73 -24.40 -21.98
N ALA A 461 26.23 -23.82 -23.09
CA ALA A 461 27.04 -22.62 -23.06
C ALA A 461 26.22 -21.36 -22.68
N LEU A 462 24.97 -21.28 -23.13
CA LEU A 462 24.01 -20.25 -22.76
C LEU A 462 23.63 -20.38 -21.29
N GLY A 463 23.27 -21.56 -20.79
CA GLY A 463 22.94 -21.77 -19.37
C GLY A 463 24.13 -21.51 -18.43
N LEU A 464 25.36 -21.90 -18.82
CA LEU A 464 26.57 -21.53 -18.09
C LEU A 464 26.87 -20.02 -18.17
N GLY A 465 26.66 -19.41 -19.34
CA GLY A 465 26.83 -17.98 -19.58
C GLY A 465 25.84 -17.12 -18.79
N GLU A 466 24.57 -17.54 -18.73
CA GLU A 466 23.49 -16.92 -17.98
C GLU A 466 23.70 -17.07 -16.48
N ALA A 467 24.04 -18.27 -15.99
CA ALA A 467 24.39 -18.47 -14.59
C ALA A 467 25.65 -17.68 -14.18
N ALA A 468 26.59 -17.44 -15.10
CA ALA A 468 27.74 -16.56 -14.89
C ALA A 468 27.35 -15.06 -14.94
N PHE A 469 26.44 -14.67 -15.83
CA PHE A 469 25.91 -13.32 -15.99
C PHE A 469 25.08 -12.87 -14.79
N ILE A 470 24.19 -13.74 -14.28
CA ILE A 470 23.47 -13.58 -13.02
C ILE A 470 24.47 -13.35 -11.87
N LYS A 471 25.46 -14.24 -11.73
CA LYS A 471 26.48 -14.12 -10.66
C LYS A 471 27.33 -12.86 -10.81
N PHE A 472 27.65 -12.42 -12.03
CA PHE A 472 28.33 -11.15 -12.29
C PHE A 472 27.45 -9.97 -11.88
N TYR A 473 26.20 -9.91 -12.32
CA TYR A 473 25.26 -8.84 -12.02
C TYR A 473 25.03 -8.72 -10.51
N GLN A 474 24.66 -9.82 -9.84
CA GLN A 474 24.45 -9.87 -8.39
C GLN A 474 25.71 -9.53 -7.57
N ARG A 475 26.91 -9.68 -8.14
CA ARG A 475 28.18 -9.42 -7.43
C ARG A 475 28.75 -8.03 -7.68
N PHE A 476 28.51 -7.43 -8.84
CA PHE A 476 29.21 -6.22 -9.30
C PHE A 476 28.32 -5.08 -9.78
N ILE A 477 27.04 -5.34 -10.11
CA ILE A 477 26.10 -4.33 -10.63
C ILE A 477 24.98 -4.06 -9.63
N ASP A 478 24.30 -5.11 -9.16
CA ASP A 478 23.21 -5.06 -8.17
C ASP A 478 23.63 -4.34 -6.86
N PRO A 479 24.75 -4.68 -6.19
CA PRO A 479 25.19 -3.96 -4.98
C PRO A 479 25.94 -2.65 -5.26
N ALA A 480 26.03 -2.19 -6.52
CA ALA A 480 26.82 -1.00 -6.85
C ALA A 480 26.07 0.30 -6.52
N PRO A 481 26.77 1.35 -6.05
CA PRO A 481 26.16 2.66 -5.82
C PRO A 481 25.56 3.27 -7.10
N PRO A 482 24.47 4.04 -7.01
CA PRO A 482 23.90 4.78 -8.13
C PRO A 482 24.94 5.64 -8.84
N GLY A 483 24.86 5.74 -10.17
CA GLY A 483 25.78 6.56 -10.97
C GLY A 483 27.27 6.16 -10.93
N SER A 484 27.62 5.04 -10.28
CA SER A 484 28.99 4.52 -10.22
C SER A 484 29.48 3.99 -11.58
N ARG A 485 30.79 3.73 -11.70
CA ARG A 485 31.39 3.22 -12.96
C ARG A 485 30.82 1.86 -13.39
N PRO A 486 30.61 0.85 -12.51
CA PRO A 486 29.95 -0.40 -12.88
C PRO A 486 28.52 -0.18 -13.40
N VAL A 487 27.71 0.61 -12.70
CA VAL A 487 26.33 0.94 -13.11
C VAL A 487 26.33 1.60 -14.49
N LYS A 488 27.08 2.69 -14.67
CA LYS A 488 27.15 3.42 -15.96
C LYS A 488 27.65 2.55 -17.12
N PHE A 489 28.62 1.68 -16.88
CA PHE A 489 29.08 0.71 -17.88
C PHE A 489 27.99 -0.29 -18.23
N PHE A 490 27.31 -0.88 -17.23
CA PHE A 490 26.23 -1.83 -17.46
C PHE A 490 25.04 -1.18 -18.17
N THR A 491 24.64 0.05 -17.81
CA THR A 491 23.60 0.81 -18.52
C THR A 491 23.94 0.97 -20.01
N TRP A 492 25.18 1.31 -20.34
CA TRP A 492 25.64 1.44 -21.73
C TRP A 492 25.65 0.09 -22.46
N VAL A 493 26.12 -0.98 -21.82
CA VAL A 493 26.10 -2.35 -22.38
C VAL A 493 24.66 -2.82 -22.62
N ALA A 494 23.77 -2.62 -21.65
CA ALA A 494 22.37 -3.05 -21.68
C ALA A 494 21.50 -2.28 -22.68
N ASN A 495 21.79 -0.99 -22.91
CA ASN A 495 21.09 -0.20 -23.95
C ASN A 495 21.75 -0.32 -25.35
N GLY A 496 22.96 -0.90 -25.43
CA GLY A 496 23.67 -1.20 -26.67
C GLY A 496 23.76 -2.71 -26.94
N PRO A 497 24.94 -3.34 -26.85
CA PRO A 497 25.17 -4.71 -27.32
C PRO A 497 24.36 -5.81 -26.61
N LEU A 498 23.89 -5.61 -25.37
CA LEU A 498 23.01 -6.57 -24.68
C LEU A 498 21.52 -6.23 -24.74
N ARG A 499 21.12 -5.15 -25.44
CA ARG A 499 19.72 -4.71 -25.56
C ARG A 499 18.80 -5.81 -26.08
N MET A 500 19.25 -6.54 -27.11
CA MET A 500 18.43 -7.58 -27.76
C MET A 500 18.30 -8.85 -26.87
N PRO A 501 19.39 -9.45 -26.33
CA PRO A 501 19.27 -10.53 -25.36
C PRO A 501 18.44 -10.18 -24.12
N MET A 502 18.59 -8.97 -23.56
CA MET A 502 17.83 -8.54 -22.38
C MET A 502 16.35 -8.31 -22.69
N LEU A 503 16.01 -7.79 -23.87
CA LEU A 503 14.62 -7.66 -24.31
C LEU A 503 13.97 -9.04 -24.54
N GLN A 504 14.65 -9.96 -25.23
CA GLN A 504 14.20 -11.35 -25.39
C GLN A 504 13.98 -12.02 -24.02
N PHE A 505 14.93 -11.85 -23.09
CA PHE A 505 14.81 -12.36 -21.73
C PHE A 505 13.57 -11.81 -21.02
N TYR A 506 13.32 -10.49 -21.04
CA TYR A 506 12.13 -9.91 -20.39
C TYR A 506 10.81 -10.37 -21.03
N MET A 507 10.77 -10.54 -22.36
CA MET A 507 9.58 -11.06 -23.06
C MET A 507 9.29 -12.53 -22.74
N ALA A 508 10.33 -13.35 -22.54
CA ALA A 508 10.20 -14.77 -22.23
C ALA A 508 9.85 -15.07 -20.75
N THR A 509 9.86 -14.04 -19.88
CA THR A 509 9.80 -14.22 -18.42
C THR A 509 8.71 -13.42 -17.71
N GLY A 510 7.99 -12.53 -18.40
CA GLY A 510 6.85 -11.82 -17.81
C GLY A 510 6.11 -10.90 -18.78
N ASP A 511 4.95 -10.40 -18.34
CA ASP A 511 4.04 -9.60 -19.17
C ASP A 511 4.47 -8.12 -19.33
N PHE A 512 5.59 -7.71 -18.71
CA PHE A 512 6.07 -6.33 -18.63
C PHE A 512 6.38 -5.64 -19.98
N THR A 513 6.57 -6.41 -21.05
CA THR A 513 6.83 -5.90 -22.41
C THR A 513 5.58 -5.91 -23.29
N LYS A 514 4.52 -6.62 -22.91
CA LYS A 514 3.26 -6.69 -23.65
C LYS A 514 2.50 -5.37 -23.57
N ARG A 515 1.64 -5.11 -24.54
CA ARG A 515 0.83 -3.90 -24.66
C ARG A 515 -0.64 -4.23 -24.87
N LEU A 516 -1.52 -3.31 -24.48
CA LEU A 516 -2.94 -3.43 -24.74
C LEU A 516 -3.19 -3.44 -26.25
N THR A 517 -3.79 -4.52 -26.76
CA THR A 517 -4.19 -4.64 -28.17
C THR A 517 -5.68 -4.46 -28.37
N ASP A 518 -6.51 -4.75 -27.37
CA ASP A 518 -7.92 -4.35 -27.34
C ASP A 518 -8.36 -4.00 -25.91
N VAL A 519 -9.35 -3.12 -25.75
CA VAL A 519 -9.92 -2.79 -24.42
C VAL A 519 -10.83 -3.91 -23.89
N THR A 520 -11.27 -4.80 -24.78
CA THR A 520 -12.13 -5.94 -24.44
C THR A 520 -11.35 -7.08 -23.76
N ALA A 521 -12.05 -7.90 -22.97
CA ALA A 521 -11.47 -9.09 -22.37
C ALA A 521 -11.01 -10.13 -23.41
N ASN A 522 -10.09 -11.01 -23.04
CA ASN A 522 -9.62 -12.10 -23.88
C ASN A 522 -10.48 -13.39 -23.78
N SER A 523 -10.15 -14.38 -24.60
CA SER A 523 -10.85 -15.67 -24.77
C SER A 523 -10.99 -16.51 -23.49
N LYS A 524 -10.20 -16.24 -22.44
CA LYS A 524 -10.35 -16.86 -21.11
C LYS A 524 -11.64 -16.42 -20.38
N PHE A 525 -12.35 -15.44 -20.94
CA PHE A 525 -13.63 -14.90 -20.49
C PHE A 525 -14.72 -14.98 -21.59
N ALA A 526 -14.62 -15.95 -22.51
CA ALA A 526 -15.63 -16.20 -23.55
C ALA A 526 -16.92 -16.84 -23.01
N THR A 527 -16.83 -17.64 -21.96
CA THR A 527 -17.96 -18.28 -21.26
C THR A 527 -17.63 -18.44 -19.77
N PRO A 528 -18.62 -18.67 -18.88
CA PRO A 528 -18.36 -19.05 -17.48
C PRO A 528 -17.46 -20.28 -17.29
N LEU A 529 -17.31 -21.14 -18.31
CA LEU A 529 -16.49 -22.36 -18.28
C LEU A 529 -15.13 -22.21 -18.98
N SER A 530 -14.81 -21.02 -19.50
CA SER A 530 -13.53 -20.76 -20.20
C SER A 530 -12.35 -20.88 -19.24
N GLY A 531 -11.40 -21.76 -19.59
CA GLY A 531 -10.15 -21.98 -18.84
C GLY A 531 -8.96 -21.19 -19.40
N PRO A 532 -7.75 -21.34 -18.82
CA PRO A 532 -6.59 -20.52 -19.16
C PRO A 532 -6.06 -20.72 -20.59
N LYS A 533 -6.18 -21.93 -21.16
CA LYS A 533 -5.78 -22.22 -22.54
C LYS A 533 -6.89 -21.97 -23.58
N SER A 534 -7.94 -21.20 -23.24
CA SER A 534 -9.02 -20.85 -24.19
C SER A 534 -8.50 -19.88 -25.26
N GLN A 535 -8.68 -20.20 -26.54
CA GLN A 535 -8.17 -19.41 -27.67
C GLN A 535 -9.21 -19.33 -28.81
N GLY A 536 -9.11 -18.30 -29.65
CA GLY A 536 -9.88 -18.19 -30.89
C GLY A 536 -11.40 -17.94 -30.76
N VAL A 537 -11.90 -17.65 -29.55
CA VAL A 537 -13.31 -17.36 -29.28
C VAL A 537 -13.45 -15.96 -28.67
N SER A 538 -14.40 -15.17 -29.18
CA SER A 538 -14.72 -13.83 -28.67
C SER A 538 -15.11 -13.85 -27.19
N SER A 539 -14.66 -12.87 -26.41
CA SER A 539 -15.07 -12.72 -25.02
C SER A 539 -16.56 -12.41 -24.87
N ASN A 540 -17.14 -12.84 -23.75
CA ASN A 540 -18.45 -12.45 -23.28
C ASN A 540 -18.34 -12.22 -21.77
N LEU A 541 -17.56 -11.20 -21.41
CA LEU A 541 -17.27 -10.85 -20.02
C LEU A 541 -18.58 -10.62 -19.26
N ARG A 542 -19.58 -10.00 -19.90
CA ARG A 542 -20.91 -9.84 -19.32
C ARG A 542 -21.53 -11.15 -18.83
N ALA A 543 -21.58 -12.19 -19.66
CA ALA A 543 -22.13 -13.48 -19.27
C ALA A 543 -21.30 -14.19 -18.18
N VAL A 544 -19.99 -13.93 -18.11
CA VAL A 544 -19.18 -14.36 -16.97
C VAL A 544 -19.61 -13.62 -15.71
N VAL A 545 -19.57 -12.29 -15.70
CA VAL A 545 -19.85 -11.44 -14.53
C VAL A 545 -21.27 -11.64 -14.00
N ASP A 546 -22.29 -11.68 -14.87
CA ASP A 546 -23.67 -11.98 -14.46
C ASP A 546 -23.76 -13.35 -13.78
N SER A 547 -23.02 -14.37 -14.25
CA SER A 547 -22.96 -15.69 -13.59
C SER A 547 -22.22 -15.67 -12.25
N LEU A 548 -21.20 -14.83 -12.09
CA LEU A 548 -20.47 -14.70 -10.82
C LEU A 548 -21.35 -14.02 -9.75
N LYS A 549 -22.09 -12.99 -10.15
CA LYS A 549 -23.04 -12.28 -9.28
C LYS A 549 -24.25 -13.15 -8.93
N LEU A 550 -24.77 -13.92 -9.88
CA LEU A 550 -25.91 -14.84 -9.66
C LEU A 550 -25.54 -16.03 -8.77
N ASP A 551 -24.50 -16.78 -9.12
CA ASP A 551 -24.25 -18.11 -8.53
C ASP A 551 -23.51 -18.04 -7.19
N PHE A 552 -22.72 -16.98 -6.94
CA PHE A 552 -21.89 -16.81 -5.74
C PHE A 552 -22.29 -15.60 -4.89
N ALA A 553 -23.31 -14.84 -5.31
CA ALA A 553 -23.77 -13.61 -4.64
C ALA A 553 -22.63 -12.60 -4.35
N VAL A 554 -21.69 -12.48 -5.29
CA VAL A 554 -20.67 -11.41 -5.32
C VAL A 554 -21.38 -10.08 -5.60
N GLN A 555 -20.99 -9.02 -4.89
CA GLN A 555 -21.61 -7.69 -5.04
C GLN A 555 -20.80 -6.81 -5.98
N TYR A 556 -19.47 -6.78 -5.79
CA TYR A 556 -18.53 -5.94 -6.53
C TYR A 556 -17.51 -6.81 -7.26
N VAL A 557 -17.39 -6.64 -8.57
CA VAL A 557 -16.31 -7.18 -9.39
C VAL A 557 -15.48 -6.02 -9.89
N TYR A 558 -14.18 -6.02 -9.58
CA TYR A 558 -13.20 -5.06 -10.07
C TYR A 558 -12.30 -5.70 -11.11
N CYS A 559 -11.89 -4.94 -12.13
CA CYS A 559 -10.84 -5.34 -13.06
C CYS A 559 -9.56 -4.51 -12.84
N TRP A 560 -8.41 -5.17 -12.89
CA TRP A 560 -7.11 -4.49 -12.91
C TRP A 560 -6.82 -3.86 -14.27
N HIS A 561 -6.13 -2.72 -14.29
CA HIS A 561 -5.36 -2.27 -15.47
C HIS A 561 -4.16 -1.40 -15.04
N GLY A 562 -3.11 -1.35 -15.85
CA GLY A 562 -2.03 -0.37 -15.66
C GLY A 562 -2.50 1.05 -15.95
N LEU A 563 -1.88 2.07 -15.33
CA LEU A 563 -2.16 3.48 -15.63
C LEU A 563 -2.02 3.81 -17.14
N PRO A 564 -0.99 3.37 -17.90
CA PRO A 564 -0.93 3.53 -19.35
C PRO A 564 -1.71 2.44 -20.14
N GLY A 565 -2.71 1.82 -19.52
CA GLY A 565 -3.59 0.78 -20.11
C GLY A 565 -3.12 -0.65 -19.85
N TYR A 566 -1.82 -0.93 -19.99
CA TYR A 566 -1.16 -2.20 -19.63
C TYR A 566 0.32 -1.96 -19.31
N TRP A 567 1.08 -2.97 -18.86
CA TRP A 567 2.48 -2.82 -18.42
C TRP A 567 3.39 -2.09 -19.44
N GLY A 568 3.41 -2.52 -20.71
CA GLY A 568 4.15 -1.87 -21.79
C GLY A 568 3.40 -0.69 -22.44
N GLY A 569 2.20 -0.35 -21.97
CA GLY A 569 1.32 0.67 -22.52
C GLY A 569 0.34 0.18 -23.60
N ILE A 570 -0.04 1.06 -24.53
CA ILE A 570 -0.95 0.79 -25.65
C ILE A 570 -0.19 0.37 -26.92
N SER A 571 -0.65 -0.67 -27.63
CA SER A 571 -0.02 -1.12 -28.88
C SER A 571 -0.25 -0.13 -30.03
N PRO A 572 0.80 0.28 -30.79
CA PRO A 572 0.65 1.09 -31.99
C PRO A 572 0.22 0.29 -33.23
N GLU A 573 0.40 -1.03 -33.20
CA GLU A 573 0.16 -1.90 -34.35
C GLU A 573 -1.29 -2.39 -34.41
N SER A 574 -1.95 -2.55 -33.26
CA SER A 574 -3.35 -3.02 -33.20
C SER A 574 -4.33 -2.04 -33.88
N PRO A 575 -5.10 -2.50 -34.90
CA PRO A 575 -6.15 -1.68 -35.53
C PRO A 575 -7.19 -1.15 -34.54
N SER A 576 -7.50 -1.88 -33.47
CA SER A 576 -8.44 -1.43 -32.43
C SER A 576 -7.93 -0.24 -31.62
N MET A 577 -6.60 -0.10 -31.48
CA MET A 577 -5.95 0.94 -30.66
C MET A 577 -5.50 2.16 -31.48
N GLN A 578 -5.30 2.03 -32.79
CA GLN A 578 -4.88 3.12 -33.69
C GLN A 578 -5.75 4.38 -33.56
N LYS A 579 -7.03 4.23 -33.21
CA LYS A 579 -7.98 5.33 -32.92
C LYS A 579 -7.53 6.31 -31.82
N PHE A 580 -6.59 5.92 -30.94
CA PHE A 580 -6.03 6.78 -29.89
C PHE A 580 -4.70 7.45 -30.26
N ASN A 581 -4.23 7.29 -31.51
CA ASN A 581 -2.91 7.71 -31.98
C ASN A 581 -1.72 7.30 -31.05
N PRO A 582 -1.65 6.04 -30.59
CA PRO A 582 -0.58 5.57 -29.71
C PRO A 582 0.82 5.62 -30.37
N ARG A 583 1.84 5.97 -29.58
CA ARG A 583 3.26 5.93 -29.95
C ARG A 583 4.11 5.31 -28.86
N VAL A 584 5.14 4.54 -29.22
CA VAL A 584 6.11 4.02 -28.25
C VAL A 584 7.19 5.07 -27.97
N LEU A 585 7.40 5.41 -26.71
CA LEU A 585 8.50 6.26 -26.23
C LEU A 585 9.51 5.42 -25.43
N PRO A 586 10.83 5.58 -25.62
CA PRO A 586 11.82 4.92 -24.77
C PRO A 586 11.71 5.45 -23.33
N GLY A 587 11.70 4.54 -22.35
CA GLY A 587 11.60 4.92 -20.94
C GLY A 587 12.80 5.75 -20.47
N LYS A 588 12.52 6.92 -19.88
CA LYS A 588 13.52 7.82 -19.26
C LYS A 588 13.12 8.10 -17.81
N ALA A 589 13.59 7.23 -16.91
CA ALA A 589 13.48 7.39 -15.47
C ALA A 589 14.07 8.73 -15.00
N THR A 590 13.46 9.34 -13.99
CA THR A 590 13.98 10.58 -13.38
C THR A 590 15.33 10.36 -12.69
N PRO A 591 16.16 11.40 -12.51
CA PRO A 591 17.39 11.32 -11.72
C PRO A 591 17.14 10.79 -10.30
N GLY A 592 16.06 11.24 -9.65
CA GLY A 592 15.58 10.71 -8.36
C GLY A 592 15.25 9.21 -8.38
N VAL A 593 14.54 8.72 -9.39
CA VAL A 593 14.26 7.27 -9.56
C VAL A 593 15.55 6.48 -9.69
N LEU A 594 16.49 6.92 -10.52
CA LEU A 594 17.77 6.23 -10.75
C LEU A 594 18.72 6.27 -9.54
N GLU A 595 18.46 7.15 -8.57
CA GLU A 595 19.18 7.24 -7.31
C GLU A 595 18.75 6.17 -6.30
N VAL A 596 17.50 5.69 -6.37
CA VAL A 596 16.99 4.60 -5.54
C VAL A 596 17.01 3.25 -6.27
N GLU A 597 16.61 3.22 -7.55
CA GLU A 597 16.45 2.02 -8.37
C GLU A 597 17.13 2.17 -9.75
N PRO A 598 18.48 1.99 -9.84
CA PRO A 598 19.22 2.15 -11.10
C PRO A 598 18.80 1.20 -12.22
N SER A 599 18.18 0.05 -11.88
CA SER A 599 17.62 -0.92 -12.84
C SER A 599 16.59 -0.32 -13.78
N MET A 600 15.93 0.79 -13.40
CA MET A 600 15.01 1.52 -14.30
C MET A 600 15.71 2.14 -15.53
N ALA A 601 17.05 2.17 -15.59
CA ALA A 601 17.80 2.55 -16.79
C ALA A 601 18.02 1.37 -17.78
N TRP A 602 17.61 0.14 -17.46
CA TRP A 602 17.73 -1.03 -18.34
C TRP A 602 16.61 -2.07 -18.20
N GLY A 603 15.54 -1.77 -17.44
CA GLY A 603 14.37 -2.62 -17.31
C GLY A 603 13.43 -2.58 -18.53
N PRO A 604 12.31 -3.32 -18.49
CA PRO A 604 11.38 -3.48 -19.62
C PRO A 604 10.98 -2.17 -20.30
N SER A 605 10.58 -1.14 -19.55
CA SER A 605 10.15 0.16 -20.10
C SER A 605 11.28 0.95 -20.78
N ALA A 606 12.54 0.74 -20.39
CA ALA A 606 13.71 1.37 -21.03
C ALA A 606 14.12 0.63 -22.31
N LEU A 607 14.03 -0.71 -22.31
CA LEU A 607 14.39 -1.52 -23.48
C LEU A 607 13.25 -1.59 -24.51
N ALA A 608 12.04 -1.99 -24.11
CA ALA A 608 10.89 -2.10 -25.01
C ALA A 608 10.23 -0.74 -25.32
N GLY A 609 10.35 0.26 -24.43
CA GLY A 609 9.59 1.51 -24.49
C GLY A 609 8.17 1.37 -23.94
N VAL A 610 7.49 2.50 -23.68
CA VAL A 610 6.09 2.55 -23.23
C VAL A 610 5.22 3.11 -24.35
N GLY A 611 4.16 2.40 -24.72
CA GLY A 611 3.14 2.85 -25.66
C GLY A 611 2.19 3.86 -25.01
N VAL A 612 2.20 5.12 -25.46
CA VAL A 612 1.42 6.22 -24.87
C VAL A 612 0.54 6.90 -25.90
N VAL A 613 -0.59 7.40 -25.44
CA VAL A 613 -1.55 8.21 -26.22
C VAL A 613 -1.38 9.69 -25.88
N ASP A 614 -1.96 10.57 -26.70
CA ASP A 614 -2.14 11.99 -26.34
C ASP A 614 -3.49 12.24 -25.65
N ASP A 615 -4.54 11.54 -26.08
CA ASP A 615 -5.89 11.63 -25.51
C ASP A 615 -6.13 10.53 -24.47
N HIS A 616 -5.69 10.81 -23.25
CA HIS A 616 -5.90 9.96 -22.08
C HIS A 616 -7.38 9.84 -21.69
N GLU A 617 -8.20 10.86 -21.99
CA GLU A 617 -9.63 10.82 -21.69
C GLU A 617 -10.35 9.80 -22.57
N ALA A 618 -10.15 9.85 -23.90
CA ALA A 618 -10.73 8.90 -24.82
C ALA A 618 -10.29 7.45 -24.54
N MET A 619 -9.04 7.26 -24.09
CA MET A 619 -8.53 5.95 -23.68
C MET A 619 -9.28 5.38 -22.46
N TYR A 620 -9.36 6.13 -21.35
CA TYR A 620 -10.06 5.64 -20.15
C TYR A 620 -11.57 5.54 -20.36
N GLU A 621 -12.18 6.51 -21.06
CA GLU A 621 -13.59 6.48 -21.43
C GLU A 621 -13.94 5.17 -22.15
N ALA A 622 -13.15 4.77 -23.17
CA ALA A 622 -13.38 3.53 -23.90
C ALA A 622 -13.09 2.25 -23.08
N MET A 623 -12.12 2.27 -22.16
CA MET A 623 -11.84 1.15 -21.26
C MET A 623 -12.93 0.97 -20.20
N HIS A 624 -13.40 2.05 -19.60
CA HIS A 624 -14.34 2.03 -18.48
C HIS A 624 -15.79 1.92 -18.95
N GLU A 625 -16.17 2.50 -20.10
CA GLU A 625 -17.47 2.27 -20.76
C GLU A 625 -17.62 0.78 -21.13
N TYR A 626 -16.56 0.15 -21.62
CA TYR A 626 -16.54 -1.30 -21.84
C TYR A 626 -16.82 -2.04 -20.53
N LEU A 627 -15.96 -1.86 -19.52
CA LEU A 627 -16.05 -2.58 -18.24
C LEU A 627 -17.42 -2.42 -17.57
N ALA A 628 -17.94 -1.20 -17.44
CA ALA A 628 -19.24 -0.93 -16.83
C ALA A 628 -20.40 -1.56 -17.61
N ARG A 629 -20.36 -1.58 -18.94
CA ARG A 629 -21.35 -2.26 -19.78
C ARG A 629 -21.33 -3.78 -19.59
N GLU A 630 -20.13 -4.37 -19.45
CA GLU A 630 -19.95 -5.78 -19.11
C GLU A 630 -20.25 -6.09 -17.62
N GLY A 631 -20.70 -5.10 -16.83
CA GLY A 631 -21.20 -5.30 -15.47
C GLY A 631 -20.14 -5.27 -14.36
N ILE A 632 -18.92 -4.81 -14.68
CA ILE A 632 -17.84 -4.55 -13.71
C ILE A 632 -18.16 -3.27 -12.93
N ASP A 633 -17.91 -3.28 -11.61
CA ASP A 633 -18.34 -2.23 -10.68
C ASP A 633 -17.21 -1.24 -10.33
N GLY A 634 -15.96 -1.57 -10.64
CA GLY A 634 -14.79 -0.75 -10.31
C GLY A 634 -13.48 -1.24 -10.90
N VAL A 635 -12.37 -0.59 -10.52
CA VAL A 635 -11.03 -0.89 -11.03
C VAL A 635 -9.93 -0.90 -9.96
N LYS A 636 -8.92 -1.75 -10.16
CA LYS A 636 -7.59 -1.62 -9.52
C LYS A 636 -6.64 -1.01 -10.55
N VAL A 637 -5.93 0.07 -10.21
CA VAL A 637 -5.13 0.83 -11.18
C VAL A 637 -3.68 0.92 -10.75
N ASP A 638 -2.84 0.13 -11.42
CA ASP A 638 -1.42 -0.08 -11.11
C ASP A 638 -0.51 0.80 -11.96
N CYS A 639 0.81 0.59 -11.82
CA CYS A 639 1.86 1.26 -12.59
C CYS A 639 1.88 2.79 -12.45
N GLN A 640 1.20 3.41 -11.47
CA GLN A 640 1.04 4.86 -11.41
C GLN A 640 2.39 5.60 -11.21
N ALA A 641 3.28 5.02 -10.39
CA ALA A 641 4.71 5.33 -10.27
C ALA A 641 5.44 5.48 -11.62
N GLY A 642 5.04 4.67 -12.59
CA GLY A 642 5.64 4.53 -13.92
C GLY A 642 5.50 5.78 -14.79
N ILE A 643 4.68 6.75 -14.38
CA ILE A 643 4.65 8.08 -14.98
C ILE A 643 6.04 8.76 -14.94
N GLY A 644 6.85 8.46 -13.93
CA GLY A 644 8.24 8.88 -13.80
C GLY A 644 9.22 8.21 -14.79
N LEU A 645 8.77 7.24 -15.58
CA LEU A 645 9.52 6.64 -16.69
C LEU A 645 9.14 7.24 -18.06
N ILE A 646 8.02 7.97 -18.17
CA ILE A 646 7.48 8.40 -19.47
C ILE A 646 8.02 9.81 -19.82
N PRO A 647 8.79 9.97 -20.92
CA PRO A 647 9.32 11.28 -21.32
C PRO A 647 8.22 12.34 -21.51
N CYS A 648 8.50 13.58 -21.12
CA CYS A 648 7.57 14.71 -21.22
C CYS A 648 8.30 16.01 -21.59
N SER A 649 7.72 16.85 -22.43
CA SER A 649 8.20 18.22 -22.71
C SER A 649 7.88 19.22 -21.59
N ASP A 650 6.85 18.92 -20.81
CA ASP A 650 6.20 19.85 -19.87
C ASP A 650 6.42 19.45 -18.40
N GLY A 651 7.25 18.43 -18.18
CA GLY A 651 7.62 17.87 -16.88
C GLY A 651 6.79 16.65 -16.47
N THR A 652 7.37 15.79 -15.61
CA THR A 652 6.68 14.61 -15.07
C THR A 652 5.39 14.96 -14.28
N PRO A 653 5.35 16.00 -13.42
CA PRO A 653 4.15 16.25 -12.61
C PRO A 653 2.96 16.73 -13.44
N ALA A 654 3.19 17.51 -14.52
CA ALA A 654 2.15 17.93 -15.46
C ALA A 654 1.53 16.72 -16.19
N LYS A 655 2.38 15.75 -16.58
CA LYS A 655 1.91 14.50 -17.19
C LYS A 655 1.11 13.64 -16.21
N SER A 656 1.56 13.49 -14.96
CA SER A 656 0.78 12.78 -13.93
C SER A 656 -0.57 13.45 -13.67
N ALA A 657 -0.62 14.79 -13.59
CA ALA A 657 -1.86 15.53 -13.46
C ALA A 657 -2.85 15.25 -14.61
N ALA A 658 -2.37 15.15 -15.86
CA ALA A 658 -3.21 14.80 -17.01
C ALA A 658 -3.77 13.37 -16.92
N TYR A 659 -2.94 12.38 -16.61
CA TYR A 659 -3.38 10.99 -16.44
C TYR A 659 -4.39 10.86 -15.28
N GLN A 660 -4.09 11.41 -14.11
CA GLN A 660 -4.94 11.32 -12.92
C GLN A 660 -6.29 12.04 -13.11
N TYR A 661 -6.30 13.23 -13.74
CA TYR A 661 -7.54 13.93 -14.08
C TYR A 661 -8.43 13.09 -15.01
N SER A 662 -7.86 12.52 -16.08
CA SER A 662 -8.59 11.68 -17.04
C SER A 662 -9.09 10.38 -16.39
N LEU A 663 -8.31 9.79 -15.49
CA LEU A 663 -8.68 8.59 -14.74
C LEU A 663 -9.87 8.86 -13.81
N GLU A 664 -9.77 9.83 -12.91
CA GLU A 664 -10.85 10.15 -11.97
C GLU A 664 -12.14 10.59 -12.68
N LYS A 665 -12.01 11.35 -13.78
CA LYS A 665 -13.15 11.75 -14.63
C LYS A 665 -13.90 10.54 -15.19
N SER A 666 -13.18 9.51 -15.62
CA SER A 666 -13.74 8.28 -16.16
C SER A 666 -14.35 7.40 -15.05
N VAL A 667 -13.62 7.17 -13.95
CA VAL A 667 -14.11 6.43 -12.77
C VAL A 667 -15.40 7.05 -12.23
N LYS A 668 -15.45 8.38 -12.10
CA LYS A 668 -16.62 9.11 -11.60
C LYS A 668 -17.85 9.01 -12.51
N LYS A 669 -17.67 8.71 -13.80
CA LYS A 669 -18.74 8.50 -14.78
C LYS A 669 -19.27 7.06 -14.75
N HIS A 670 -18.36 6.08 -14.69
CA HIS A 670 -18.67 4.67 -14.93
C HIS A 670 -18.77 3.81 -13.66
N PHE A 671 -18.09 4.19 -12.59
CA PHE A 671 -17.99 3.44 -11.33
C PHE A 671 -18.46 4.30 -10.13
N PRO A 672 -19.75 4.71 -10.11
CA PRO A 672 -20.31 5.59 -9.09
C PRO A 672 -20.24 4.94 -7.71
N GLY A 673 -19.84 5.72 -6.70
CA GLY A 673 -19.50 5.20 -5.37
C GLY A 673 -17.99 5.20 -5.07
N ASN A 674 -17.16 5.71 -6.00
CA ASN A 674 -15.71 5.82 -5.85
C ASN A 674 -14.98 4.46 -5.88
N HIS A 675 -15.45 3.56 -6.73
CA HIS A 675 -14.96 2.19 -6.83
C HIS A 675 -13.62 2.10 -7.60
N ILE A 676 -12.56 2.64 -7.01
CA ILE A 676 -11.17 2.54 -7.47
C ILE A 676 -10.22 2.17 -6.32
N ILE A 677 -9.24 1.30 -6.58
CA ILE A 677 -8.04 1.12 -5.75
C ILE A 677 -6.85 1.66 -6.53
N ASN A 678 -6.18 2.69 -6.00
CA ASN A 678 -4.94 3.21 -6.57
C ASN A 678 -3.74 2.41 -6.07
N CYS A 679 -2.82 2.05 -6.95
CA CYS A 679 -1.75 1.11 -6.65
C CYS A 679 -0.45 1.50 -7.37
N MET A 680 0.69 1.05 -6.82
CA MET A 680 2.04 1.42 -7.26
C MET A 680 2.26 2.95 -7.30
N CYS A 681 1.58 3.70 -6.43
CA CYS A 681 1.32 5.12 -6.58
C CYS A 681 2.07 6.01 -5.58
N HIS A 682 3.13 5.52 -4.91
CA HIS A 682 3.84 6.26 -3.85
C HIS A 682 4.79 7.36 -4.38
N SER A 683 4.44 8.04 -5.46
CA SER A 683 5.12 9.26 -5.88
C SER A 683 4.19 10.47 -5.70
N SER A 684 4.75 11.56 -5.22
CA SER A 684 3.98 12.77 -4.87
C SER A 684 3.20 13.35 -6.05
N GLU A 685 3.64 13.13 -7.30
CA GLU A 685 2.90 13.52 -8.50
C GLU A 685 1.52 12.85 -8.57
N ASN A 686 1.38 11.63 -8.07
CA ASN A 686 0.13 10.88 -8.09
C ASN A 686 -0.72 11.15 -6.83
N PHE A 687 -0.19 10.95 -5.62
CA PHE A 687 -1.04 11.03 -4.41
C PHE A 687 -1.52 12.46 -4.07
N PHE A 688 -0.82 13.51 -4.51
CA PHE A 688 -1.31 14.88 -4.44
C PHE A 688 -2.32 15.24 -5.55
N ARG A 689 -2.69 14.31 -6.44
CA ARG A 689 -3.69 14.49 -7.52
C ARG A 689 -4.99 13.70 -7.35
N PHE A 690 -5.13 12.89 -6.30
CA PHE A 690 -6.37 12.17 -5.98
C PHE A 690 -7.47 13.15 -5.49
N LEU A 691 -8.19 13.83 -6.39
CA LEU A 691 -9.18 14.86 -6.03
C LEU A 691 -10.41 14.23 -5.38
N ASP A 692 -10.88 13.10 -5.93
CA ASP A 692 -12.01 12.34 -5.39
C ASP A 692 -11.61 10.94 -4.91
N SER A 693 -10.58 10.30 -5.48
CA SER A 693 -10.20 8.91 -5.15
C SER A 693 -9.84 8.74 -3.68
N SER A 694 -10.46 7.77 -3.01
CA SER A 694 -10.38 7.60 -1.56
C SER A 694 -9.61 6.37 -1.07
N VAL A 695 -9.20 5.44 -1.95
CA VAL A 695 -8.46 4.24 -1.57
C VAL A 695 -7.15 4.15 -2.37
N ALA A 696 -6.04 3.87 -1.67
CA ALA A 696 -4.77 3.54 -2.30
C ALA A 696 -3.95 2.55 -1.46
N ARG A 697 -3.20 1.66 -2.12
CA ARG A 697 -2.28 0.71 -1.47
C ARG A 697 -1.18 1.48 -0.73
N ALA A 698 -0.84 1.02 0.48
CA ALA A 698 0.14 1.66 1.37
C ALA A 698 1.45 0.85 1.53
N CYS A 699 1.64 -0.20 0.75
CA CYS A 699 2.78 -1.10 0.85
C CYS A 699 3.20 -1.63 -0.52
N ASP A 700 4.41 -2.22 -0.54
CA ASP A 700 4.81 -3.17 -1.57
C ASP A 700 3.87 -4.39 -1.59
N ASP A 701 3.96 -5.20 -2.64
CA ASP A 701 3.08 -6.36 -2.79
C ASP A 701 3.36 -7.46 -1.75
N PHE A 702 2.32 -8.21 -1.37
CA PHE A 702 2.48 -9.46 -0.63
C PHE A 702 3.26 -10.47 -1.48
N TYR A 703 4.45 -10.87 -1.02
CA TYR A 703 5.28 -11.89 -1.68
C TYR A 703 5.23 -13.21 -0.87
N PRO A 704 4.38 -14.21 -1.23
CA PRO A 704 4.16 -15.40 -0.41
C PRO A 704 5.41 -16.26 -0.13
N MET A 705 6.46 -16.11 -0.94
CA MET A 705 7.68 -16.92 -0.87
C MET A 705 8.88 -16.18 -0.25
N ASP A 706 8.83 -14.84 -0.10
CA ASP A 706 9.91 -14.08 0.52
C ASP A 706 9.61 -13.81 1.99
N ARG A 707 10.15 -14.67 2.86
CA ARG A 707 9.98 -14.57 4.32
C ARG A 707 10.43 -13.23 4.90
N ALA A 708 11.38 -12.54 4.27
CA ALA A 708 11.86 -11.24 4.73
C ALA A 708 10.85 -10.10 4.43
N SER A 709 9.87 -10.34 3.55
CA SER A 709 8.86 -9.35 3.20
C SER A 709 7.78 -9.18 4.28
N HIS A 710 7.33 -10.23 4.97
CA HIS A 710 6.08 -10.20 5.76
C HIS A 710 6.09 -9.20 6.93
N THR A 711 7.12 -9.21 7.77
CA THR A 711 7.23 -8.24 8.88
C THR A 711 7.46 -6.82 8.35
N THR A 712 8.36 -6.68 7.38
CA THR A 712 8.64 -5.42 6.66
C THR A 712 7.38 -4.82 6.03
N HIS A 713 6.52 -5.64 5.44
CA HIS A 713 5.27 -5.24 4.79
C HIS A 713 4.33 -4.60 5.80
N ILE A 714 4.16 -5.19 7.00
CA ILE A 714 3.25 -4.64 8.02
C ILE A 714 3.80 -3.34 8.59
N ALA A 715 5.12 -3.26 8.85
CA ALA A 715 5.77 -2.00 9.22
C ALA A 715 5.57 -0.92 8.13
N ASN A 716 5.91 -1.21 6.87
CA ASN A 716 5.70 -0.31 5.75
C ASN A 716 4.25 0.17 5.64
N SER A 717 3.27 -0.73 5.80
CA SER A 717 1.85 -0.39 5.75
C SER A 717 1.48 0.61 6.83
N ALA A 718 1.90 0.38 8.08
CA ALA A 718 1.63 1.27 9.21
C ALA A 718 2.29 2.65 9.05
N TYR A 719 3.60 2.71 8.76
CA TYR A 719 4.30 3.98 8.64
C TYR A 719 3.90 4.78 7.40
N ASN A 720 3.62 4.15 6.25
CA ASN A 720 3.06 4.86 5.10
C ASN A 720 1.63 5.35 5.37
N SER A 721 0.84 4.65 6.20
CA SER A 721 -0.51 5.07 6.63
C SER A 721 -0.52 6.31 7.53
N VAL A 722 0.63 6.71 8.11
CA VAL A 722 0.79 8.03 8.75
C VAL A 722 0.47 9.12 7.72
N PHE A 723 1.22 9.17 6.62
CA PHE A 723 1.12 10.25 5.64
C PHE A 723 -0.02 10.04 4.62
N LEU A 724 -0.20 8.82 4.11
CA LEU A 724 -1.24 8.52 3.14
C LEU A 724 -2.66 8.63 3.73
N GLY A 725 -2.82 8.30 5.03
CA GLY A 725 -4.09 8.38 5.75
C GLY A 725 -4.77 9.75 5.74
N ALA A 726 -3.99 10.83 5.55
CA ALA A 726 -4.52 12.19 5.42
C ALA A 726 -5.35 12.40 4.14
N LEU A 727 -5.06 11.65 3.08
CA LEU A 727 -5.63 11.85 1.73
C LEU A 727 -6.47 10.65 1.25
N VAL A 728 -6.18 9.44 1.72
CA VAL A 728 -6.79 8.17 1.27
C VAL A 728 -6.89 7.19 2.44
N GLN A 729 -7.91 6.33 2.45
CA GLN A 729 -7.94 5.14 3.28
C GLN A 729 -6.86 4.18 2.77
N PRO A 730 -5.89 3.79 3.62
CA PRO A 730 -4.83 2.87 3.23
C PRO A 730 -5.37 1.46 2.97
N ASP A 731 -5.15 0.95 1.76
CA ASP A 731 -5.24 -0.48 1.44
C ASP A 731 -3.94 -1.16 1.89
N TRP A 732 -4.06 -2.18 2.73
CA TRP A 732 -2.94 -2.95 3.31
C TRP A 732 -2.68 -4.25 2.54
N ASP A 733 -3.19 -4.39 1.32
CA ASP A 733 -3.01 -5.52 0.40
C ASP A 733 -3.67 -6.87 0.84
N MET A 734 -3.87 -7.75 -0.13
CA MET A 734 -4.18 -9.16 0.07
C MET A 734 -3.14 -9.87 0.95
N PHE A 735 -3.52 -11.02 1.47
CA PHE A 735 -2.61 -11.98 2.10
C PHE A 735 -3.12 -13.41 1.84
N GLN A 736 -2.32 -14.42 2.17
CA GLN A 736 -2.77 -15.81 2.16
C GLN A 736 -3.15 -16.27 3.56
N SER A 737 -4.31 -16.92 3.67
CA SER A 737 -4.83 -17.45 4.94
C SER A 737 -4.20 -18.81 5.29
N GLU A 738 -3.90 -19.66 4.31
CA GLU A 738 -3.07 -20.87 4.49
C GLU A 738 -1.57 -20.53 4.34
N HIS A 739 -1.02 -19.79 5.29
CA HIS A 739 0.37 -19.29 5.23
C HIS A 739 1.02 -19.22 6.64
N PRO A 740 2.34 -19.45 6.81
CA PRO A 740 3.00 -19.38 8.12
C PRO A 740 2.91 -18.03 8.85
N ALA A 741 2.69 -16.93 8.12
CA ALA A 741 2.48 -15.58 8.67
C ALA A 741 0.99 -15.16 8.71
N ASN A 742 0.06 -16.10 8.59
CA ASN A 742 -1.37 -15.81 8.41
C ASN A 742 -2.00 -15.00 9.56
N LEU A 743 -1.78 -15.37 10.82
CA LEU A 743 -2.32 -14.65 11.98
C LEU A 743 -1.75 -13.24 12.08
N LEU A 744 -0.46 -13.07 11.79
CA LEU A 744 0.24 -11.79 11.76
C LEU A 744 -0.39 -10.84 10.72
N HIS A 745 -0.64 -11.32 9.50
CA HIS A 745 -1.33 -10.53 8.47
C HIS A 745 -2.81 -10.30 8.78
N ALA A 746 -3.52 -11.30 9.33
CA ALA A 746 -4.93 -11.17 9.72
C ALA A 746 -5.14 -10.12 10.82
N ALA A 747 -4.33 -10.14 11.87
CA ALA A 747 -4.34 -9.13 12.93
C ALA A 747 -4.03 -7.73 12.37
N ALA A 748 -3.09 -7.62 11.42
CA ALA A 748 -2.78 -6.37 10.73
C ALA A 748 -3.99 -5.84 9.92
N ARG A 749 -4.70 -6.68 9.18
CA ARG A 749 -5.92 -6.28 8.45
C ARG A 749 -7.08 -5.92 9.40
N ALA A 750 -7.19 -6.57 10.56
CA ALA A 750 -8.22 -6.26 11.56
C ALA A 750 -8.10 -4.84 12.16
N VAL A 751 -6.87 -4.31 12.29
CA VAL A 751 -6.61 -2.96 12.82
C VAL A 751 -6.33 -1.90 11.73
N SER A 752 -6.05 -2.29 10.49
CA SER A 752 -5.71 -1.33 9.41
C SER A 752 -6.82 -0.33 9.09
N GLY A 753 -8.07 -0.73 9.29
CA GLY A 753 -9.27 -0.01 8.83
C GLY A 753 -9.43 0.04 7.31
N GLY A 754 -8.54 -0.61 6.55
CA GLY A 754 -8.65 -0.80 5.09
C GLY A 754 -9.57 -1.97 4.72
N ALA A 755 -9.62 -2.29 3.43
CA ALA A 755 -10.35 -3.47 2.94
C ALA A 755 -9.67 -4.77 3.41
N VAL A 756 -10.46 -5.84 3.56
CA VAL A 756 -9.98 -7.16 4.01
C VAL A 756 -10.22 -8.18 2.90
N TYR A 757 -9.15 -8.61 2.22
CA TYR A 757 -9.24 -9.58 1.14
C TYR A 757 -8.03 -10.53 1.13
N VAL A 758 -8.18 -11.71 0.51
CA VAL A 758 -7.12 -12.73 0.40
C VAL A 758 -6.75 -13.03 -1.04
N SER A 759 -5.56 -13.61 -1.25
CA SER A 759 -5.06 -14.10 -2.55
C SER A 759 -4.86 -15.62 -2.59
N ASP A 760 -5.57 -16.34 -1.71
CA ASP A 760 -5.56 -17.81 -1.63
C ASP A 760 -5.84 -18.49 -2.97
N LYS A 761 -5.19 -19.64 -3.18
CA LYS A 761 -5.54 -20.57 -4.28
C LYS A 761 -6.84 -21.31 -3.94
N PRO A 762 -7.64 -21.74 -4.95
CA PRO A 762 -8.82 -22.57 -4.71
C PRO A 762 -8.49 -23.80 -3.85
N GLY A 763 -9.26 -24.00 -2.77
CA GLY A 763 -9.05 -25.10 -1.82
C GLY A 763 -7.86 -24.95 -0.89
N LYS A 764 -7.22 -23.77 -0.82
CA LYS A 764 -6.09 -23.47 0.06
C LYS A 764 -6.38 -22.30 0.99
N HIS A 765 -7.24 -22.57 1.98
CA HIS A 765 -7.84 -21.58 2.87
C HIS A 765 -7.79 -22.04 4.34
N ASN A 766 -7.35 -21.16 5.24
CA ASN A 766 -7.54 -21.33 6.68
C ASN A 766 -8.90 -20.75 7.10
N PHE A 767 -9.96 -21.54 6.96
CA PHE A 767 -11.31 -21.09 7.31
C PHE A 767 -11.47 -20.72 8.79
N ASP A 768 -10.75 -21.36 9.70
CA ASP A 768 -10.83 -21.08 11.13
C ASP A 768 -10.28 -19.69 11.46
N LEU A 769 -9.21 -19.26 10.78
CA LEU A 769 -8.73 -17.88 10.85
C LEU A 769 -9.66 -16.90 10.15
N LEU A 770 -10.21 -17.25 8.97
CA LEU A 770 -11.12 -16.39 8.22
C LEU A 770 -12.42 -16.09 8.99
N ARG A 771 -12.96 -17.04 9.77
CA ARG A 771 -14.10 -16.81 10.67
C ARG A 771 -13.82 -15.82 11.81
N ARG A 772 -12.56 -15.43 12.06
CA ARG A 772 -12.18 -14.37 13.01
C ARG A 772 -12.11 -12.98 12.36
N LEU A 773 -12.32 -12.88 11.05
CA LEU A 773 -12.34 -11.64 10.27
C LEU A 773 -13.70 -11.39 9.58
N VAL A 774 -14.31 -12.45 9.06
CA VAL A 774 -15.45 -12.39 8.14
C VAL A 774 -16.72 -12.92 8.81
N LEU A 775 -17.79 -12.13 8.74
CA LEU A 775 -19.13 -12.50 9.18
C LEU A 775 -19.84 -13.38 8.12
N PRO A 776 -20.84 -14.21 8.49
CA PRO A 776 -21.53 -15.09 7.55
C PRO A 776 -22.24 -14.41 6.35
N ASP A 777 -22.50 -13.09 6.41
CA ASP A 777 -23.04 -12.32 5.28
C ASP A 777 -21.97 -11.91 4.25
N GLY A 778 -20.69 -12.19 4.53
CA GLY A 778 -19.54 -11.77 3.74
C GLY A 778 -19.03 -10.37 4.07
N THR A 779 -19.46 -9.76 5.18
CA THR A 779 -18.94 -8.47 5.66
C THR A 779 -17.90 -8.60 6.76
N VAL A 780 -17.19 -7.51 7.07
CA VAL A 780 -16.07 -7.52 8.03
C VAL A 780 -16.25 -6.47 9.14
N LEU A 781 -15.67 -6.73 10.31
CA LEU A 781 -15.63 -5.79 11.43
C LEU A 781 -14.46 -4.82 11.28
N ARG A 782 -14.50 -4.00 10.23
CA ARG A 782 -13.47 -3.02 9.88
C ARG A 782 -13.45 -1.88 10.90
N ALA A 783 -12.25 -1.48 11.35
CA ALA A 783 -12.07 -0.27 12.15
C ALA A 783 -12.19 1.01 11.29
N ASN A 784 -12.60 2.13 11.89
CA ASN A 784 -13.16 3.26 11.14
C ASN A 784 -12.14 4.16 10.43
N LEU A 785 -10.89 4.24 10.91
CA LEU A 785 -9.88 5.22 10.48
C LEU A 785 -8.71 4.54 9.73
N PRO A 786 -7.75 5.30 9.18
CA PRO A 786 -6.44 4.76 8.83
C PRO A 786 -5.69 4.24 10.07
N GLY A 787 -5.34 2.96 10.08
CA GLY A 787 -4.51 2.37 11.15
C GLY A 787 -3.10 2.95 11.13
N ARG A 788 -2.65 3.53 12.25
CA ARG A 788 -1.39 4.29 12.38
C ARG A 788 -0.57 3.85 13.59
N PRO A 789 0.77 4.00 13.60
CA PRO A 789 1.59 3.70 14.78
C PRO A 789 1.16 4.51 16.02
N THR A 790 1.40 4.01 17.22
CA THR A 790 1.20 4.81 18.44
C THR A 790 2.27 5.91 18.55
N VAL A 791 1.97 7.00 19.25
CA VAL A 791 2.90 8.15 19.40
C VAL A 791 4.23 7.74 20.04
N ASP A 792 4.23 6.74 20.94
CA ASP A 792 5.45 6.19 21.56
C ASP A 792 6.26 5.24 20.65
N THR A 793 5.72 4.80 19.49
CA THR A 793 6.40 3.91 18.54
C THR A 793 6.67 4.53 17.16
N VAL A 794 6.08 5.69 16.85
CA VAL A 794 6.19 6.34 15.53
C VAL A 794 7.61 6.82 15.17
N PHE A 795 8.49 7.02 16.17
CA PHE A 795 9.91 7.38 16.01
C PHE A 795 10.89 6.25 16.39
N CYS A 796 10.44 4.99 16.36
CA CYS A 796 11.25 3.82 16.74
C CYS A 796 11.43 2.87 15.55
N ASP A 797 12.64 2.37 15.31
CA ASP A 797 12.88 1.35 14.27
C ASP A 797 12.49 -0.05 14.76
N VAL A 798 11.18 -0.29 14.79
CA VAL A 798 10.52 -1.55 15.16
C VAL A 798 10.94 -2.77 14.33
N MET A 799 11.67 -2.57 13.22
CA MET A 799 12.22 -3.65 12.40
C MET A 799 13.65 -4.02 12.80
N ARG A 800 14.42 -3.09 13.38
CA ARG A 800 15.90 -3.23 13.51
C ARG A 800 16.46 -2.94 14.91
N ASP A 801 15.74 -2.27 15.81
CA ASP A 801 16.30 -1.80 17.09
C ASP A 801 16.45 -2.88 18.18
N GLY A 802 15.84 -4.06 17.98
CA GLY A 802 15.86 -5.18 18.91
C GLY A 802 15.17 -4.91 20.25
N LYS A 803 14.25 -3.93 20.32
CA LYS A 803 13.63 -3.43 21.57
C LYS A 803 12.16 -3.09 21.42
N SER A 804 11.77 -2.46 20.30
CA SER A 804 10.43 -1.90 20.13
C SER A 804 9.49 -2.90 19.44
N LEU A 805 8.30 -3.07 20.00
CA LEU A 805 7.16 -3.64 19.30
C LEU A 805 6.45 -2.54 18.50
N LEU A 806 5.92 -2.88 17.33
CA LEU A 806 5.02 -2.00 16.60
C LEU A 806 3.64 -2.07 17.24
N LYS A 807 3.16 -0.96 17.81
CA LYS A 807 1.76 -0.78 18.20
C LYS A 807 1.07 0.06 17.12
N VAL A 808 -0.08 -0.40 16.62
CA VAL A 808 -0.92 0.31 15.64
C VAL A 808 -2.28 0.55 16.27
N TRP A 809 -2.74 1.81 16.32
CA TRP A 809 -4.05 2.16 16.85
C TRP A 809 -5.08 2.38 15.74
N ASN A 810 -6.35 2.15 16.09
CA ASN A 810 -7.53 2.52 15.32
C ASN A 810 -8.75 2.64 16.27
N ARG A 811 -9.93 2.97 15.74
CA ARG A 811 -11.17 3.18 16.50
C ARG A 811 -12.35 2.46 15.86
N ASN A 812 -13.17 1.82 16.69
CA ASN A 812 -14.51 1.35 16.34
C ASN A 812 -15.54 2.43 16.72
N ASN A 813 -16.85 2.15 16.58
CA ASN A 813 -17.89 3.12 16.95
C ASN A 813 -17.95 3.42 18.46
N CYS A 814 -17.63 2.42 19.29
CA CYS A 814 -17.73 2.50 20.76
C CYS A 814 -16.50 2.00 21.51
N SER A 815 -15.40 1.70 20.81
CA SER A 815 -14.15 1.24 21.42
C SER A 815 -12.93 1.80 20.70
N GLY A 816 -11.80 1.88 21.40
CA GLY A 816 -10.48 1.86 20.77
C GLY A 816 -10.08 0.43 20.38
N VAL A 817 -9.09 0.31 19.50
CA VAL A 817 -8.42 -0.96 19.19
C VAL A 817 -6.93 -0.71 18.91
N VAL A 818 -6.06 -1.56 19.46
CA VAL A 818 -4.60 -1.52 19.27
C VAL A 818 -4.09 -2.90 18.84
N GLY A 819 -3.51 -3.00 17.65
CA GLY A 819 -2.76 -4.16 17.22
C GLY A 819 -1.31 -4.04 17.67
N VAL A 820 -0.75 -5.10 18.24
CA VAL A 820 0.64 -5.17 18.70
C VAL A 820 1.37 -6.24 17.89
N PHE A 821 2.55 -5.92 17.35
CA PHE A 821 3.27 -6.76 16.38
C PHE A 821 4.78 -6.79 16.66
N ASN A 822 5.38 -7.99 16.71
CA ASN A 822 6.83 -8.14 16.71
C ASN A 822 7.34 -8.29 15.26
N VAL A 823 7.74 -7.16 14.65
CA VAL A 823 8.15 -7.07 13.24
C VAL A 823 9.68 -7.01 13.04
N GLN A 824 10.44 -7.35 14.08
CA GLN A 824 11.90 -7.28 14.10
C GLN A 824 12.59 -8.27 13.14
N GLY A 825 13.85 -7.96 12.79
CA GLY A 825 14.81 -8.88 12.18
C GLY A 825 14.84 -8.93 10.65
N SER A 826 13.80 -8.43 9.98
CA SER A 826 13.80 -8.22 8.53
C SER A 826 13.33 -6.82 8.19
N SER A 827 13.98 -6.22 7.20
CA SER A 827 13.65 -4.89 6.68
C SER A 827 14.02 -4.78 5.20
N TRP A 828 13.67 -3.67 4.55
CA TRP A 828 14.22 -3.34 3.23
C TRP A 828 15.65 -2.80 3.40
N ASP A 829 16.62 -3.43 2.73
CA ASP A 829 18.01 -2.97 2.66
C ASP A 829 18.19 -2.09 1.41
N ARG A 830 18.30 -0.77 1.60
CA ARG A 830 18.45 0.21 0.51
C ARG A 830 19.78 0.08 -0.27
N THR A 831 20.79 -0.61 0.27
CA THR A 831 22.06 -0.87 -0.43
C THR A 831 21.94 -2.09 -1.33
N ARG A 832 21.24 -3.14 -0.87
CA ARG A 832 20.97 -4.37 -1.63
C ARG A 832 19.74 -4.29 -2.53
N ARG A 833 18.91 -3.26 -2.34
CA ARG A 833 17.61 -3.02 -3.00
C ARG A 833 16.69 -4.24 -2.94
N LYS A 834 16.57 -4.83 -1.75
CA LYS A 834 15.69 -5.98 -1.48
C LYS A 834 15.35 -6.09 0.00
N TYR A 835 14.32 -6.87 0.30
CA TYR A 835 14.13 -7.39 1.66
C TYR A 835 15.34 -8.20 2.09
N PHE A 836 15.73 -8.05 3.35
CA PHE A 836 16.83 -8.79 3.94
C PHE A 836 16.57 -9.05 5.43
N THR A 837 16.58 -10.33 5.80
CA THR A 837 16.66 -10.79 7.18
C THR A 837 18.08 -10.56 7.70
N HIS A 838 18.23 -9.56 8.56
CA HIS A 838 19.49 -9.22 9.22
C HIS A 838 19.64 -9.86 10.60
N ASP A 839 18.53 -10.32 11.21
CA ASP A 839 18.52 -11.20 12.37
C ASP A 839 17.56 -12.37 12.10
N GLU A 840 18.09 -13.59 12.13
CA GLU A 840 17.33 -14.83 11.90
C GLU A 840 16.62 -15.35 13.18
N SER A 841 16.96 -14.80 14.36
CA SER A 841 16.34 -15.16 15.65
C SER A 841 16.04 -13.93 16.54
N PRO A 842 15.14 -13.01 16.10
CA PRO A 842 14.86 -11.79 16.86
C PRO A 842 14.27 -12.08 18.25
N PRO A 843 14.53 -11.21 19.24
CA PRO A 843 14.13 -11.45 20.62
C PRO A 843 12.60 -11.44 20.81
N THR A 844 12.15 -12.17 21.84
CA THR A 844 10.88 -11.88 22.50
C THR A 844 10.94 -10.45 23.06
N LEU A 845 9.90 -9.65 22.81
CA LEU A 845 9.81 -8.27 23.26
C LEU A 845 8.48 -8.03 23.97
N SER A 846 8.44 -7.02 24.83
CA SER A 846 7.25 -6.63 25.59
C SER A 846 6.94 -5.15 25.45
N THR A 847 5.67 -4.78 25.53
CA THR A 847 5.23 -3.37 25.50
C THR A 847 3.97 -3.16 26.34
N ALA A 848 3.86 -1.96 26.90
CA ALA A 848 2.71 -1.47 27.63
C ALA A 848 1.67 -0.90 26.65
N VAL A 849 0.46 -1.49 26.62
CA VAL A 849 -0.71 -0.93 25.90
C VAL A 849 -1.55 -0.09 26.85
N ARG A 850 -1.74 1.20 26.51
CA ARG A 850 -2.51 2.17 27.33
C ARG A 850 -3.79 2.62 26.64
N VAL A 851 -4.74 3.15 27.40
CA VAL A 851 -5.95 3.81 26.86
C VAL A 851 -5.58 4.92 25.86
N ARG A 852 -4.55 5.71 26.21
CA ARG A 852 -4.04 6.84 25.43
C ARG A 852 -3.13 6.47 24.25
N ASP A 853 -2.92 5.18 23.99
CA ASP A 853 -2.30 4.72 22.75
C ASP A 853 -3.24 4.90 21.55
N VAL A 854 -4.55 4.96 21.79
CA VAL A 854 -5.57 5.24 20.77
C VAL A 854 -5.83 6.74 20.72
N ASP A 855 -5.50 7.37 19.60
CA ASP A 855 -5.56 8.82 19.48
C ASP A 855 -6.99 9.39 19.54
N GLY A 856 -7.10 10.55 20.20
CA GLY A 856 -8.36 11.22 20.51
C GLY A 856 -9.37 10.38 21.30
N TYR A 857 -8.96 9.27 21.93
CA TYR A 857 -9.83 8.39 22.70
C TYR A 857 -9.56 8.54 24.21
N GLY A 858 -10.63 8.45 25.00
CA GLY A 858 -10.65 8.85 26.41
C GLY A 858 -11.28 10.21 26.66
N ARG A 859 -11.30 10.66 27.92
CA ARG A 859 -11.92 11.92 28.37
C ARG A 859 -10.89 12.81 29.06
N GLN A 860 -10.70 14.02 28.53
CA GLN A 860 -9.78 15.01 29.11
C GLN A 860 -10.30 15.67 30.42
N ASP A 861 -11.44 15.24 30.95
CA ASP A 861 -12.10 15.86 32.10
C ASP A 861 -11.47 15.43 33.44
N ALA A 862 -10.82 16.38 34.11
CA ALA A 862 -10.17 16.19 35.42
C ALA A 862 -11.16 16.02 36.61
N ALA A 863 -12.37 15.51 36.37
CA ALA A 863 -13.46 15.37 37.34
C ALA A 863 -13.65 13.94 37.87
N GLY A 864 -13.02 12.94 37.26
CA GLY A 864 -13.00 11.55 37.74
C GLY A 864 -12.30 10.63 36.76
N GLU A 865 -11.44 9.74 37.27
CA GLU A 865 -10.75 8.74 36.45
C GLU A 865 -11.78 7.80 35.82
N CYS A 866 -11.88 7.83 34.49
CA CYS A 866 -12.69 6.86 33.75
C CYS A 866 -11.95 5.51 33.71
N GLU A 867 -12.69 4.44 33.98
CA GLU A 867 -12.20 3.07 33.86
C GLU A 867 -12.47 2.53 32.46
N TYR A 868 -11.58 1.66 32.00
CA TYR A 868 -11.63 1.00 30.71
C TYR A 868 -11.34 -0.50 30.85
N ILE A 869 -11.96 -1.31 30.01
CA ILE A 869 -11.60 -2.72 29.85
C ILE A 869 -10.65 -2.84 28.67
N ALA A 870 -9.49 -3.44 28.91
CA ALA A 870 -8.59 -3.93 27.86
C ALA A 870 -8.83 -5.44 27.67
N TYR A 871 -9.10 -5.86 26.44
CA TYR A 871 -9.33 -7.27 26.09
C TYR A 871 -8.42 -7.73 24.95
N CYS A 872 -7.63 -8.78 25.19
CA CYS A 872 -6.76 -9.44 24.24
C CYS A 872 -7.53 -10.46 23.38
N SER A 873 -7.52 -10.29 22.06
CA SER A 873 -8.31 -11.11 21.14
C SER A 873 -7.70 -12.48 20.82
N ASN A 874 -6.38 -12.68 20.97
CA ASN A 874 -5.71 -13.97 20.80
C ASN A 874 -5.56 -14.73 22.13
N SER A 875 -5.14 -14.06 23.20
CA SER A 875 -4.94 -14.70 24.51
C SER A 875 -6.18 -14.73 25.41
N GLY A 876 -7.25 -14.01 25.07
CA GLY A 876 -8.49 -13.94 25.85
C GLY A 876 -8.37 -13.20 27.19
N ARG A 877 -7.19 -12.69 27.52
CA ARG A 877 -6.89 -11.95 28.76
C ARG A 877 -7.67 -10.64 28.83
N LEU A 878 -8.09 -10.27 30.04
CA LEU A 878 -8.90 -9.11 30.33
C LEU A 878 -8.31 -8.36 31.54
N GLU A 879 -8.06 -7.06 31.40
CA GLU A 879 -7.54 -6.21 32.47
C GLU A 879 -8.32 -4.88 32.56
N ARG A 880 -8.39 -4.31 33.76
CA ARG A 880 -8.99 -2.98 34.00
C ARG A 880 -7.91 -1.91 33.99
N LEU A 881 -8.09 -0.88 33.16
CA LEU A 881 -7.19 0.26 33.02
C LEU A 881 -7.88 1.57 33.41
N THR A 882 -7.09 2.60 33.73
CA THR A 882 -7.52 4.01 33.76
C THR A 882 -6.68 4.82 32.77
N GLU A 883 -6.91 6.12 32.66
CA GLU A 883 -6.06 7.00 31.85
C GLU A 883 -4.73 7.39 32.52
N HIS A 884 -4.48 6.92 33.75
CA HIS A 884 -3.24 7.22 34.45
C HIS A 884 -2.03 6.60 33.70
N PRO A 885 -0.91 7.32 33.48
CA PRO A 885 0.20 6.83 32.64
C PRO A 885 0.86 5.50 33.10
N SER A 886 0.68 5.12 34.38
CA SER A 886 1.13 3.84 34.94
C SER A 886 0.08 2.71 34.87
N SER A 887 -1.08 2.96 34.26
CA SER A 887 -2.10 1.95 34.01
C SER A 887 -1.96 1.46 32.57
N ALA A 888 -1.54 0.21 32.41
CA ALA A 888 -1.30 -0.40 31.11
C ALA A 888 -1.48 -1.92 31.17
N LEU A 889 -1.83 -2.49 30.01
CA LEU A 889 -1.82 -3.92 29.73
C LEU A 889 -0.44 -4.29 29.17
N GLU A 890 0.36 -5.06 29.90
CA GLU A 890 1.67 -5.53 29.41
C GLU A 890 1.49 -6.68 28.41
N VAL A 891 2.00 -6.53 27.18
CA VAL A 891 1.89 -7.51 26.08
C VAL A 891 3.29 -7.98 25.68
N GLU A 892 3.56 -9.28 25.82
CA GLU A 892 4.80 -9.95 25.40
C GLU A 892 4.57 -10.74 24.10
N LEU A 893 5.50 -10.63 23.14
CA LEU A 893 5.42 -11.28 21.83
C LEU A 893 6.76 -11.87 21.37
N LEU A 894 6.73 -13.15 20.97
CA LEU A 894 7.77 -13.79 20.16
C LEU A 894 7.92 -13.07 18.80
N SER A 895 9.07 -13.25 18.13
CA SER A 895 9.27 -12.77 16.76
C SER A 895 8.15 -13.24 15.81
N ALA A 896 7.68 -12.35 14.92
CA ALA A 896 6.51 -12.50 14.07
C ALA A 896 5.16 -12.78 14.81
N GLY A 897 5.13 -12.63 16.14
CA GLY A 897 3.91 -12.70 16.95
C GLY A 897 3.03 -11.45 16.84
N SER A 898 1.74 -11.60 17.16
CA SER A 898 0.78 -10.49 17.24
C SER A 898 -0.34 -10.71 18.26
N GLU A 899 -0.89 -9.61 18.76
CA GLU A 899 -2.07 -9.54 19.62
C GLU A 899 -2.93 -8.34 19.19
N VAL A 900 -4.26 -8.41 19.39
CA VAL A 900 -5.16 -7.28 19.11
C VAL A 900 -5.97 -6.98 20.37
N VAL A 901 -5.75 -5.79 20.92
CA VAL A 901 -6.33 -5.30 22.17
C VAL A 901 -7.51 -4.39 21.87
N THR A 902 -8.69 -4.73 22.35
CA THR A 902 -9.87 -3.85 22.33
C THR A 902 -9.97 -3.06 23.63
N LEU A 903 -10.24 -1.75 23.55
CA LEU A 903 -10.29 -0.82 24.68
C LEU A 903 -11.68 -0.18 24.81
N VAL A 904 -12.44 -0.52 25.86
CA VAL A 904 -13.86 -0.13 26.02
C VAL A 904 -14.07 0.70 27.30
N GLU A 905 -14.76 1.84 27.22
CA GLU A 905 -15.12 2.64 28.42
C GLU A 905 -16.12 1.89 29.33
N VAL A 906 -15.92 1.93 30.65
CA VAL A 906 -16.82 1.34 31.65
C VAL A 906 -17.94 2.33 31.99
N GLY A 907 -19.11 2.14 31.35
CA GLY A 907 -20.32 2.87 31.70
C GLY A 907 -20.87 2.43 33.07
N LYS A 908 -21.46 3.36 33.82
CA LYS A 908 -22.04 3.08 35.15
C LYS A 908 -23.47 3.60 35.26
N LEU A 909 -24.42 2.74 35.66
CA LEU A 909 -25.84 3.08 35.84
C LEU A 909 -26.43 2.37 37.06
N GLY A 910 -27.03 3.13 37.97
CA GLY A 910 -27.80 2.59 39.11
C GLY A 910 -26.99 1.71 40.08
N GLY A 911 -25.65 1.83 40.08
CA GLY A 911 -24.74 1.00 40.87
C GLY A 911 -24.16 -0.21 40.12
N VAL A 912 -24.62 -0.48 38.89
CA VAL A 912 -24.05 -1.51 38.00
C VAL A 912 -23.09 -0.86 37.00
N GLU A 913 -21.96 -1.50 36.78
CA GLU A 913 -20.97 -1.16 35.77
C GLU A 913 -21.16 -2.06 34.54
N PHE A 914 -20.89 -1.55 33.33
CA PHE A 914 -21.06 -2.30 32.08
C PHE A 914 -20.09 -1.82 31.00
N ALA A 915 -19.43 -2.75 30.32
CA ALA A 915 -18.57 -2.48 29.15
C ALA A 915 -18.72 -3.59 28.10
N PRO A 916 -19.31 -3.33 26.91
CA PRO A 916 -19.48 -4.34 25.86
C PRO A 916 -18.16 -4.55 25.09
N ILE A 917 -17.54 -5.72 25.24
CA ILE A 917 -16.33 -6.09 24.49
C ILE A 917 -16.67 -6.38 23.02
N GLY A 918 -17.85 -6.96 22.78
CA GLY A 918 -18.32 -7.33 21.45
C GLY A 918 -18.16 -8.83 21.17
N LEU A 919 -17.96 -9.20 19.90
CA LEU A 919 -17.92 -10.60 19.46
C LEU A 919 -16.52 -11.21 19.67
N THR A 920 -16.30 -11.83 20.83
CA THR A 920 -14.98 -12.27 21.32
C THR A 920 -14.34 -13.42 20.53
N GLY A 921 -15.01 -13.99 19.53
CA GLY A 921 -14.36 -14.88 18.54
C GLY A 921 -13.56 -14.13 17.46
N MET A 922 -13.84 -12.84 17.25
CA MET A 922 -13.26 -12.02 16.18
C MET A 922 -11.92 -11.40 16.61
N LEU A 923 -11.07 -11.05 15.63
CA LEU A 923 -9.82 -10.31 15.86
C LEU A 923 -10.05 -8.82 16.20
N ASN A 924 -11.20 -8.24 15.81
CA ASN A 924 -11.65 -6.92 16.24
C ASN A 924 -13.05 -7.05 16.88
N PRO A 925 -13.17 -7.55 18.12
CA PRO A 925 -14.47 -7.81 18.74
C PRO A 925 -15.27 -6.53 18.94
N GLY A 926 -14.62 -5.41 19.28
CA GLY A 926 -15.24 -4.11 19.46
C GLY A 926 -15.88 -3.52 18.20
N GLY A 927 -15.44 -3.95 17.00
CA GLY A 927 -16.07 -3.58 15.74
C GLY A 927 -17.51 -4.08 15.59
N ALA A 928 -17.91 -5.08 16.40
CA ALA A 928 -19.30 -5.55 16.47
C ALA A 928 -20.24 -4.57 17.20
N VAL A 929 -19.71 -3.61 17.97
CA VAL A 929 -20.52 -2.70 18.81
C VAL A 929 -20.80 -1.41 18.03
N LEU A 930 -22.03 -1.26 17.54
CA LEU A 930 -22.44 -0.13 16.69
C LEU A 930 -22.85 1.10 17.49
N SER A 931 -23.57 0.91 18.60
CA SER A 931 -23.88 1.95 19.59
C SER A 931 -24.25 1.33 20.95
N LEU A 932 -24.05 2.10 22.03
CA LEU A 932 -24.44 1.76 23.40
C LEU A 932 -25.38 2.83 23.96
N SER A 933 -26.45 2.42 24.62
CA SER A 933 -27.28 3.28 25.46
C SER A 933 -27.62 2.59 26.79
N SER A 934 -28.06 3.36 27.80
CA SER A 934 -28.49 2.78 29.07
C SER A 934 -29.67 3.56 29.67
N ARG A 935 -30.55 2.86 30.40
CA ARG A 935 -31.82 3.39 30.92
C ARG A 935 -32.27 2.62 32.16
N LEU A 936 -32.93 3.28 33.12
CA LEU A 936 -33.55 2.59 34.28
C LEU A 936 -34.95 2.08 33.91
N VAL A 937 -35.11 0.77 33.72
CA VAL A 937 -36.40 0.12 33.44
C VAL A 937 -37.01 -0.39 34.74
N LYS A 938 -38.14 0.17 35.17
CA LYS A 938 -38.81 -0.18 36.46
C LYS A 938 -37.87 -0.10 37.69
N LYS A 939 -36.83 0.74 37.63
CA LYS A 939 -35.69 0.90 38.58
C LYS A 939 -34.54 -0.12 38.46
N ALA A 940 -34.63 -1.14 37.61
CA ALA A 940 -33.46 -1.94 37.24
C ALA A 940 -32.58 -1.16 36.24
N PRO A 941 -31.24 -1.20 36.32
CA PRO A 941 -30.37 -0.79 35.23
C PRO A 941 -30.62 -1.66 34.00
N THR A 942 -30.71 -1.05 32.82
CA THR A 942 -30.73 -1.77 31.54
C THR A 942 -29.71 -1.13 30.60
N PHE A 943 -28.82 -1.95 30.05
CA PHE A 943 -27.87 -1.58 29.01
C PHE A 943 -28.33 -2.16 27.68
N ALA A 944 -28.30 -1.33 26.65
CA ALA A 944 -28.84 -1.62 25.33
C ALA A 944 -27.75 -1.41 24.27
N VAL A 945 -27.35 -2.49 23.61
CA VAL A 945 -26.23 -2.52 22.68
C VAL A 945 -26.73 -2.81 21.27
N HIS A 946 -26.65 -1.83 20.37
CA HIS A 946 -26.84 -2.11 18.95
C HIS A 946 -25.57 -2.77 18.42
N TYR A 947 -25.71 -3.92 17.74
CA TYR A 947 -24.56 -4.75 17.36
C TYR A 947 -24.65 -5.26 15.91
N ARG A 948 -23.52 -5.77 15.39
CA ARG A 948 -23.45 -6.56 14.15
C ARG A 948 -22.71 -7.89 14.35
N GLY A 949 -23.24 -8.97 13.77
CA GLY A 949 -22.62 -10.29 13.67
C GLY A 949 -23.39 -11.38 14.41
N CYS A 950 -22.69 -12.43 14.85
CA CYS A 950 -23.25 -13.60 15.55
C CYS A 950 -22.14 -14.36 16.31
N GLY A 951 -22.53 -15.31 17.17
CA GLY A 951 -21.65 -16.08 18.06
C GLY A 951 -21.48 -15.44 19.43
N ASP A 952 -20.40 -15.81 20.13
CA ASP A 952 -20.10 -15.35 21.50
C ASP A 952 -19.95 -13.82 21.59
N PHE A 953 -20.98 -13.15 22.09
CA PHE A 953 -20.93 -11.73 22.48
C PHE A 953 -20.66 -11.62 23.98
N THR A 954 -19.63 -10.87 24.36
CA THR A 954 -19.19 -10.71 25.76
C THR A 954 -19.22 -9.25 26.20
N ALA A 955 -19.66 -9.01 27.44
CA ALA A 955 -19.55 -7.74 28.15
C ALA A 955 -19.00 -7.95 29.56
N VAL A 956 -18.24 -7.00 30.09
CA VAL A 956 -17.97 -6.92 31.54
C VAL A 956 -19.19 -6.28 32.21
N THR A 957 -19.63 -6.83 33.34
CA THR A 957 -20.68 -6.25 34.18
C THR A 957 -20.44 -6.56 35.65
N SER A 958 -20.61 -5.58 36.55
CA SER A 958 -20.37 -5.77 38.00
C SER A 958 -21.45 -6.59 38.71
N ALA A 959 -22.53 -6.95 38.01
CA ALA A 959 -23.60 -7.81 38.50
C ALA A 959 -24.06 -8.77 37.40
N PRO A 960 -24.49 -10.00 37.74
CA PRO A 960 -25.09 -10.93 36.78
C PRO A 960 -26.40 -10.34 36.23
N PRO A 961 -26.59 -10.27 34.90
CA PRO A 961 -27.88 -9.91 34.31
C PRO A 961 -28.97 -10.88 34.77
N ALA A 962 -30.13 -10.34 35.17
CA ALA A 962 -31.34 -11.12 35.43
C ALA A 962 -32.00 -11.54 34.11
N HIS A 963 -31.92 -10.71 33.07
CA HIS A 963 -32.39 -11.00 31.73
C HIS A 963 -31.41 -10.51 30.66
N CYS A 964 -31.13 -11.35 29.68
CA CYS A 964 -30.53 -10.95 28.41
C CYS A 964 -31.55 -11.17 27.30
N MET A 965 -31.90 -10.12 26.55
CA MET A 965 -32.84 -10.21 25.43
C MET A 965 -32.20 -9.73 24.13
N LEU A 966 -32.47 -10.42 23.04
CA LEU A 966 -32.15 -10.01 21.68
C LEU A 966 -33.42 -9.49 21.00
N LEU A 967 -33.38 -8.27 20.48
CA LEU A 967 -34.37 -7.73 19.54
C LEU A 967 -33.70 -7.65 18.14
N PRO A 968 -33.94 -8.61 17.23
CA PRO A 968 -33.38 -8.58 15.88
C PRO A 968 -33.86 -7.34 15.10
N GLU A 969 -33.01 -6.79 14.23
CA GLU A 969 -33.41 -5.66 13.38
C GLU A 969 -34.61 -6.06 12.49
N GLY A 970 -35.65 -5.21 12.45
CA GLY A 970 -36.92 -5.51 11.76
C GLY A 970 -37.92 -6.38 12.56
N SER A 971 -37.53 -7.00 13.67
CA SER A 971 -38.43 -7.74 14.56
C SER A 971 -39.05 -6.83 15.63
N ASN A 972 -40.32 -7.11 15.99
CA ASN A 972 -40.97 -6.56 17.19
C ASN A 972 -41.04 -7.59 18.35
N THR A 973 -40.53 -8.80 18.14
CA THR A 973 -40.57 -9.90 19.13
C THR A 973 -39.17 -10.09 19.70
N PRO A 974 -38.92 -9.72 20.97
CA PRO A 974 -37.64 -9.98 21.62
C PRO A 974 -37.53 -11.46 22.03
N VAL A 975 -36.32 -12.00 21.92
CA VAL A 975 -35.96 -13.38 22.27
C VAL A 975 -35.09 -13.37 23.52
N GLU A 976 -35.45 -14.12 24.54
CA GLU A 976 -34.61 -14.27 25.74
C GLU A 976 -33.41 -15.18 25.43
N LEU A 977 -32.19 -14.66 25.59
CA LEU A 977 -30.94 -15.39 25.40
C LEU A 977 -30.42 -15.91 26.74
N LYS A 978 -29.90 -17.14 26.73
CA LYS A 978 -29.25 -17.73 27.90
C LYS A 978 -27.91 -17.03 28.16
N CYS A 979 -27.87 -16.21 29.20
CA CYS A 979 -26.63 -15.60 29.69
C CYS A 979 -25.78 -16.61 30.48
N TYR A 980 -24.48 -16.59 30.24
CA TYR A 980 -23.47 -17.24 31.06
C TYR A 980 -22.67 -16.14 31.77
N TYR A 981 -22.78 -16.05 33.10
CA TYR A 981 -22.02 -15.09 33.90
C TYR A 981 -20.85 -15.79 34.61
N ASP A 982 -19.63 -15.32 34.36
CA ASP A 982 -18.44 -15.70 35.13
C ASP A 982 -18.15 -14.62 36.20
N PRO A 983 -18.31 -14.93 37.51
CA PRO A 983 -17.97 -14.00 38.57
C PRO A 983 -16.45 -13.79 38.73
N GLY A 984 -15.60 -14.65 38.18
CA GLY A 984 -14.15 -14.54 38.25
C GLY A 984 -13.63 -13.34 37.45
N ASN A 985 -14.06 -13.22 36.20
CA ASN A 985 -13.73 -12.07 35.33
C ASN A 985 -14.83 -10.98 35.32
N SER A 986 -15.94 -11.19 36.05
CA SER A 986 -17.14 -10.33 36.00
C SER A 986 -17.68 -10.16 34.58
N THR A 987 -17.71 -11.24 33.79
CA THR A 987 -18.15 -11.21 32.39
C THR A 987 -19.50 -11.89 32.19
N ALA A 988 -20.38 -11.24 31.42
CA ALA A 988 -21.60 -11.81 30.89
C ALA A 988 -21.41 -12.14 29.40
N ARG A 989 -21.60 -13.41 29.04
CA ARG A 989 -21.52 -13.91 27.66
C ARG A 989 -22.86 -14.45 27.21
N VAL A 990 -23.27 -14.09 25.99
CA VAL A 990 -24.44 -14.65 25.30
C VAL A 990 -24.01 -15.19 23.94
N ASP A 991 -24.56 -16.34 23.55
CA ASP A 991 -24.44 -16.86 22.18
C ASP A 991 -25.51 -16.17 21.32
N VAL A 992 -25.07 -15.37 20.34
CA VAL A 992 -25.94 -14.57 19.48
C VAL A 992 -26.24 -15.36 18.20
N PRO A 993 -27.49 -15.80 17.97
CA PRO A 993 -27.83 -16.58 16.79
C PRO A 993 -27.68 -15.76 15.50
N VAL A 994 -27.51 -16.47 14.37
CA VAL A 994 -27.62 -15.87 13.03
C VAL A 994 -29.06 -15.37 12.83
N VAL A 995 -29.20 -14.06 12.65
CA VAL A 995 -30.47 -13.36 12.38
C VAL A 995 -30.39 -12.62 11.04
N GLU A 996 -31.55 -12.24 10.50
CA GLU A 996 -31.61 -11.44 9.27
C GLU A 996 -30.81 -10.13 9.42
N GLY A 997 -30.03 -9.77 8.39
CA GLY A 997 -29.11 -8.63 8.43
C GLY A 997 -27.92 -8.73 9.38
N LEU A 998 -27.81 -9.80 10.19
CA LEU A 998 -26.85 -9.97 11.29
C LEU A 998 -26.82 -8.77 12.27
N ARG A 999 -27.98 -8.20 12.61
CA ARG A 999 -28.09 -6.99 13.45
C ARG A 999 -29.25 -7.03 14.43
N GLY A 1000 -29.15 -6.24 15.51
CA GLY A 1000 -30.21 -6.07 16.51
C GLY A 1000 -29.79 -5.19 17.69
N GLU A 1001 -30.67 -5.11 18.70
CA GLU A 1001 -30.42 -4.54 20.04
C GLU A 1001 -30.29 -5.70 21.04
N LEU A 1002 -29.15 -5.81 21.74
CA LEU A 1002 -28.96 -6.70 22.89
C LEU A 1002 -29.26 -5.91 24.18
N LEU A 1003 -30.21 -6.39 24.96
CA LEU A 1003 -30.66 -5.80 26.22
C LEU A 1003 -30.16 -6.64 27.40
N PHE A 1004 -29.33 -6.05 28.25
CA PHE A 1004 -28.87 -6.64 29.51
C PHE A 1004 -29.58 -5.91 30.66
N SER A 1005 -30.31 -6.61 31.54
CA SER A 1005 -31.10 -6.05 32.67
C SER A 1005 -31.00 -6.89 33.94
#